data_AF-A0A5K6CUC2-F1
#
_entry.id   AF-A0A5K6CUC2-F1
#
_cell.length_a   1.000
_cell.length_b   1.000
_cell.length_c   1.000
_cell.angle_alpha   90.00
_cell.angle_beta   90.00
_cell.angle_gamma   90.00
#
_symmetry.space_group_name_H-M   'P 1'
#
loop_
_entity.id
_entity.type
_entity.pdbx_description
1 polymer ?
#
loop_
_entity_poly.entity_id
_entity_poly.type
_entity_poly.pdbx_seq_one_letter_code
_entity_poly.pdbx_strand_id
1 'polypeptide(L)'
;MTTLNYTVRFQKTVLASLIGFCISQPSFALEELSDAGLSETTGEGIAILPQNTYMVFRGAGANETTNQILTDRTKDTGYINYVPVGPLSMTSADTNKNGTIDSGDRAVGKADIYLYGLALSKSDNNTNTRIAPTEAAAAISSWGTAVNPWIFKVATENLVPNFSTTNCTGATDPTCQVTYLALEAPLYEMGTKDAAGLDAYKLKLGLWSDIFVRNPNKINGAADQFNYGDSNGLIGTSTDASRANRLRLQGIWNNFSLNGSRLQVFQTLGGATTSGGMSPFYNNTLGIAGVIRLNSGDSKDVKAITTSSLTEGSTTSPWTLIHAGANSTLSTSTTGDCNNGGTGSFGTSAGCRYYVEKRTRTDSKTATKTWDASGLSNAGVLRLSTRETSDTGNLITPAINGGVAPTFDANEGVYLYNPNINLVLGTLYQPLVLGSDGKNFSLEIARIANKPEIYKQIYTDYSGADTSYKGSTCNVYQCGSQLTLGGKNYQGYNATHSSISIGTAYSEDGGKTLRASTDEGAVGISFGKLNSGTISQTTYSNQMTEVHYKQRGVNTQTWVQSYSCTLFICGAGTTGYLYQWEYNNGSTPWAILAPTTKPADATCSPTIGCSSTSGTTPMYGSIANRVWANSSAVWLTAANNEVNNLIGANNGMTGTTFPTLNQAPTPVINSSPINNMGSAVIDGVLIQHLKLTTKGL
;
A
#
# COMPACT_ATOMS: atom_id res chain seq x y z
N MET A 1 81.67 -3.35 49.14
CA MET A 1 81.32 -1.98 49.57
C MET A 1 81.40 -1.12 48.33
N THR A 2 80.34 -0.50 47.81
CA THR A 2 79.35 0.34 48.50
C THR A 2 77.94 0.15 47.94
N THR A 3 77.00 -0.03 48.85
CA THR A 3 75.55 -0.13 48.64
C THR A 3 74.94 1.26 48.53
N LEU A 4 74.18 1.51 47.45
CA LEU A 4 73.28 2.66 47.35
C LEU A 4 71.98 2.34 48.11
N ASN A 5 71.72 3.10 49.18
CA ASN A 5 70.53 3.02 50.01
C ASN A 5 69.37 3.78 49.36
N TYR A 6 68.35 3.05 48.88
CA TYR A 6 67.05 3.61 48.51
C TYR A 6 66.16 3.63 49.76
N THR A 7 65.68 4.81 50.16
CA THR A 7 65.00 5.04 51.45
C THR A 7 63.51 4.70 51.46
N VAL A 8 62.93 4.13 50.40
CA VAL A 8 61.54 3.67 50.40
C VAL A 8 61.40 2.39 49.58
N ARG A 9 61.24 1.24 50.24
CA ARG A 9 60.80 0.00 49.59
C ARG A 9 59.28 0.02 49.51
N PHE A 10 58.74 0.51 48.39
CA PHE A 10 57.32 0.32 48.10
C PHE A 10 57.03 -1.19 47.99
N GLN A 11 56.12 -1.70 48.81
CA GLN A 11 55.74 -3.12 48.73
C GLN A 11 55.12 -3.39 47.36
N LYS A 12 55.59 -4.45 46.68
CA LYS A 12 55.10 -4.84 45.34
C LYS A 12 53.57 -4.96 45.29
N THR A 13 52.96 -5.34 46.41
CA THR A 13 51.51 -5.41 46.61
C THR A 13 50.82 -4.05 46.51
N VAL A 14 51.42 -2.98 47.07
CA VAL A 14 50.86 -1.62 47.04
C VAL A 14 50.96 -1.01 45.64
N LEU A 15 52.08 -1.25 44.95
CA LEU A 15 52.24 -0.81 43.56
C LEU A 15 51.29 -1.56 42.61
N ALA A 16 51.09 -2.86 42.81
CA ALA A 16 50.11 -3.64 42.06
C ALA A 16 48.65 -3.21 42.33
N SER A 17 48.35 -2.78 43.56
CA SER A 17 47.02 -2.27 43.94
C SER A 17 46.74 -0.90 43.30
N LEU A 18 47.73 0.00 43.29
CA LEU A 18 47.63 1.31 42.67
C LEU A 18 47.49 1.20 41.14
N ILE A 19 48.27 0.30 40.52
CA ILE A 19 48.16 -0.01 39.09
C ILE A 19 46.81 -0.68 38.79
N GLY A 20 46.31 -1.57 39.64
CA GLY A 20 44.97 -2.14 39.52
C GLY A 20 43.84 -1.10 39.61
N PHE A 21 43.98 -0.10 40.49
CA PHE A 21 43.04 1.00 40.66
C PHE A 21 43.08 2.03 39.50
N CYS A 22 44.25 2.20 38.87
CA CYS A 22 44.40 3.07 37.70
C CYS A 22 44.01 2.41 36.37
N ILE A 23 43.87 1.08 36.32
CA ILE A 23 43.50 0.32 35.09
C ILE A 23 42.07 -0.26 35.17
N SER A 24 41.40 -0.20 36.33
CA SER A 24 39.98 -0.54 36.40
C SER A 24 39.16 0.42 35.55
N GLN A 25 38.59 -0.08 34.45
CA GLN A 25 37.62 0.67 33.66
C GLN A 25 36.42 1.03 34.56
N PRO A 26 35.91 2.27 34.53
CA PRO A 26 34.67 2.60 35.21
C PRO A 26 33.55 1.78 34.57
N SER A 27 33.03 0.80 35.33
CA SER A 27 31.75 0.21 35.04
C SER A 27 30.70 1.24 35.47
N PHE A 28 30.15 1.97 34.51
CA PHE A 28 29.03 2.87 34.75
C PHE A 28 27.77 2.03 35.01
N ALA A 29 27.63 1.57 36.25
CA ALA A 29 26.34 1.27 36.84
C ALA A 29 26.05 2.40 37.82
N LEU A 30 25.01 3.19 37.52
CA LEU A 30 24.37 4.21 38.36
C LEU A 30 25.32 4.88 39.38
N GLU A 31 25.92 6.01 39.01
CA GLU A 31 26.70 6.83 39.93
C GLU A 31 25.84 7.22 41.14
N GLU A 32 26.31 6.90 42.35
CA GLU A 32 25.63 7.26 43.60
C GLU A 32 25.64 8.79 43.76
N LEU A 33 24.50 9.44 43.53
CA LEU A 33 24.33 10.82 43.96
C LEU A 33 24.30 10.84 45.49
N SER A 34 25.35 11.39 46.11
CA SER A 34 25.39 11.56 47.56
C SER A 34 24.21 12.40 48.04
N ASP A 35 23.61 12.02 49.16
CA ASP A 35 22.46 12.68 49.79
C ASP A 35 22.72 14.19 50.04
N ALA A 36 23.98 14.55 50.29
CA ALA A 36 24.43 15.93 50.45
C ALA A 36 24.26 16.77 49.16
N GLY A 37 24.58 16.20 47.99
CA GLY A 37 24.43 16.87 46.69
C GLY A 37 22.97 16.98 46.22
N LEU A 38 22.11 16.04 46.63
CA LEU A 38 20.65 16.11 46.39
C LEU A 38 19.96 17.16 47.27
N SER A 39 20.47 17.41 48.49
CA SER A 39 19.90 18.40 49.41
C SER A 39 20.17 19.86 49.00
N GLU A 40 21.22 20.11 48.18
CA GLU A 40 21.58 21.45 47.69
C GLU A 40 20.85 21.83 46.39
N THR A 41 20.25 20.87 45.70
CA THR A 41 19.44 21.11 44.50
C THR A 41 17.98 21.35 44.86
N THR A 42 17.48 22.55 44.64
CA THR A 42 16.05 22.91 44.74
C THR A 42 15.19 22.32 43.59
N GLY A 43 15.63 21.25 42.93
CA GLY A 43 15.01 20.66 41.74
C GLY A 43 14.10 19.48 42.07
N GLU A 44 12.80 19.60 41.81
CA GLU A 44 11.72 18.65 42.13
C GLU A 44 11.71 17.36 41.26
N GLY A 45 12.86 16.89 40.75
CA GLY A 45 12.92 15.69 39.91
C GLY A 45 14.32 15.17 39.54
N ILE A 46 14.36 13.94 39.01
CA ILE A 46 15.53 13.20 38.55
C ILE A 46 15.53 13.19 37.01
N ALA A 47 16.65 13.62 36.41
CA ALA A 47 16.90 13.46 34.98
C ALA A 47 17.70 12.17 34.72
N ILE A 48 17.28 11.38 33.73
CA ILE A 48 17.92 10.12 33.35
C ILE A 48 18.28 10.19 31.87
N LEU A 49 19.53 9.89 31.53
CA LEU A 49 19.98 9.82 30.14
C LEU A 49 20.59 8.44 29.86
N PRO A 50 19.80 7.47 29.37
CA PRO A 50 20.32 6.17 29.01
C PRO A 50 21.26 6.27 27.81
N GLN A 51 22.49 5.78 27.95
CA GLN A 51 23.52 5.79 26.90
C GLN A 51 24.15 4.42 26.74
N ASN A 52 24.54 4.09 25.51
CA ASN A 52 25.12 2.81 25.12
C ASN A 52 24.36 1.61 25.72
N THR A 53 23.03 1.67 25.64
CA THR A 53 22.16 0.74 26.38
C THR A 53 21.27 -0.07 25.44
N TYR A 54 20.93 -1.27 25.87
CA TYR A 54 19.88 -2.11 25.32
C TYR A 54 19.34 -2.97 26.46
N MET A 55 18.12 -3.48 26.29
CA MET A 55 17.45 -4.30 27.30
C MET A 55 17.07 -5.64 26.67
N VAL A 56 17.29 -6.73 27.39
CA VAL A 56 16.88 -8.08 27.00
C VAL A 56 16.36 -8.80 28.23
N PHE A 57 15.14 -9.35 28.17
CA PHE A 57 14.64 -10.26 29.19
C PHE A 57 15.23 -11.65 29.02
N ARG A 58 16.01 -12.03 30.04
CA ARG A 58 16.68 -13.32 30.16
C ARG A 58 16.05 -14.12 31.28
N GLY A 59 16.14 -15.45 31.18
CA GLY A 59 15.78 -16.32 32.29
C GLY A 59 16.64 -16.03 33.53
N ALA A 60 16.13 -16.35 34.72
CA ALA A 60 16.90 -16.23 35.95
C ALA A 60 18.18 -17.08 35.86
N GLY A 61 19.32 -16.52 36.26
CA GLY A 61 20.60 -17.19 36.16
C GLY A 61 21.78 -16.31 36.57
N ALA A 62 22.99 -16.83 36.39
CA ALA A 62 24.21 -16.08 36.59
C ALA A 62 24.35 -14.95 35.55
N ASN A 63 25.12 -13.91 35.90
CA ASN A 63 25.45 -12.83 34.97
C ASN A 63 26.09 -13.36 33.69
N GLU A 64 25.67 -12.81 32.56
CA GLU A 64 26.11 -13.22 31.23
C GLU A 64 27.04 -12.18 30.61
N THR A 65 27.95 -12.62 29.74
CA THR A 65 28.72 -11.69 28.92
C THR A 65 27.83 -11.04 27.86
N THR A 66 28.19 -9.83 27.40
CA THR A 66 27.50 -9.14 26.29
C THR A 66 27.30 -10.04 25.07
N ASN A 67 28.33 -10.80 24.68
CA ASN A 67 28.23 -11.72 23.55
C ASN A 67 27.15 -12.81 23.77
N GLN A 68 27.04 -13.35 24.99
CA GLN A 68 25.99 -14.33 25.32
C GLN A 68 24.59 -13.70 25.28
N ILE A 69 24.41 -12.48 25.78
CA ILE A 69 23.12 -11.78 25.77
C ILE A 69 22.62 -11.56 24.32
N LEU A 70 23.53 -11.25 23.40
CA LEU A 70 23.20 -10.91 22.02
C LEU A 70 23.09 -12.12 21.08
N THR A 71 23.80 -13.22 21.36
CA THR A 71 23.91 -14.36 20.44
C THR A 71 23.26 -15.65 20.94
N ASP A 72 23.21 -15.89 22.25
CA ASP A 72 22.67 -17.13 22.80
C ASP A 72 21.15 -17.04 22.96
N ARG A 73 20.41 -17.64 22.03
CA ARG A 73 18.95 -17.61 22.01
C ARG A 73 18.28 -18.62 22.95
N THR A 74 19.04 -19.53 23.58
CA THR A 74 18.51 -20.60 24.44
C THR A 74 18.05 -20.12 25.81
N LYS A 75 18.43 -18.89 26.18
CA LYS A 75 18.17 -18.29 27.49
C LYS A 75 17.23 -17.09 27.43
N ASP A 76 16.59 -16.87 26.29
CA ASP A 76 15.53 -15.86 26.13
C ASP A 76 14.19 -16.35 26.69
N THR A 77 14.27 -16.97 27.87
CA THR A 77 13.17 -17.62 28.55
C THR A 77 12.55 -16.69 29.58
N GLY A 78 13.11 -15.48 29.80
CA GLY A 78 12.50 -14.46 30.65
C GLY A 78 11.14 -14.04 30.09
N TYR A 79 10.11 -14.04 30.92
CA TYR A 79 8.72 -13.85 30.48
C TYR A 79 7.90 -12.97 31.40
N ILE A 80 6.84 -12.41 30.84
CA ILE A 80 5.68 -11.86 31.53
C ILE A 80 4.53 -12.83 31.29
N ASN A 81 3.92 -13.33 32.36
CA ASN A 81 2.80 -14.27 32.30
C ASN A 81 1.50 -13.59 32.73
N TYR A 82 0.52 -13.57 31.83
CA TYR A 82 -0.83 -13.10 32.11
C TYR A 82 -1.72 -14.31 32.38
N VAL A 83 -1.91 -14.61 33.67
CA VAL A 83 -2.69 -15.75 34.12
C VAL A 83 -4.12 -15.33 34.41
N PRO A 84 -5.13 -15.89 33.73
CA PRO A 84 -6.53 -15.64 34.07
C PRO A 84 -6.87 -16.32 35.40
N VAL A 85 -7.44 -15.56 36.33
CA VAL A 85 -7.87 -16.03 37.66
C VAL A 85 -9.41 -16.08 37.76
N GLY A 86 -9.92 -16.84 38.73
CA GLY A 86 -11.37 -17.02 38.94
C GLY A 86 -12.00 -18.14 38.11
N PRO A 87 -13.24 -18.56 38.43
CA PRO A 87 -13.99 -19.57 37.66
C PRO A 87 -14.43 -19.04 36.28
N LEU A 88 -14.77 -19.93 35.36
CA LEU A 88 -15.43 -19.51 34.12
C LEU A 88 -16.85 -19.01 34.44
N SER A 89 -17.24 -17.91 33.80
CA SER A 89 -18.61 -17.40 33.93
C SER A 89 -19.59 -18.32 33.20
N MET A 90 -20.86 -18.36 33.65
CA MET A 90 -21.93 -19.07 32.93
C MET A 90 -22.04 -18.60 31.49
N THR A 91 -21.98 -17.28 31.24
CA THR A 91 -22.00 -16.72 29.88
C THR A 91 -20.87 -17.22 28.99
N SER A 92 -19.70 -17.48 29.57
CA SER A 92 -18.54 -17.98 28.81
C SER A 92 -18.68 -19.48 28.50
N ALA A 93 -19.33 -20.24 29.37
CA ALA A 93 -19.48 -21.69 29.23
C ALA A 93 -20.74 -22.11 28.45
N ASP A 94 -21.81 -21.32 28.51
CA ASP A 94 -23.03 -21.45 27.71
C ASP A 94 -22.80 -20.79 26.33
N THR A 95 -22.09 -21.52 25.48
CA THR A 95 -21.72 -21.09 24.14
C THR A 95 -22.90 -21.04 23.17
N ASN A 96 -23.95 -21.83 23.41
CA ASN A 96 -25.17 -21.86 22.59
C ASN A 96 -26.22 -20.83 23.05
N LYS A 97 -26.01 -20.22 24.24
CA LYS A 97 -26.80 -19.14 24.85
C LYS A 97 -28.21 -19.57 25.26
N ASN A 98 -28.39 -20.81 25.70
CA ASN A 98 -29.70 -21.34 26.12
C ASN A 98 -29.98 -21.18 27.64
N GLY A 99 -29.03 -20.64 28.40
CA GLY A 99 -29.12 -20.42 29.84
C GLY A 99 -28.65 -21.61 30.68
N THR A 100 -28.18 -22.68 30.06
CA THR A 100 -27.66 -23.90 30.71
C THR A 100 -26.34 -24.32 30.06
N ILE A 101 -25.56 -25.16 30.74
CA ILE A 101 -24.36 -25.77 30.15
C ILE A 101 -24.72 -27.23 29.86
N ASP A 102 -24.85 -27.59 28.59
CA ASP A 102 -25.28 -28.91 28.14
C ASP A 102 -24.48 -29.43 26.94
N SER A 103 -24.85 -30.58 26.38
CA SER A 103 -24.13 -31.21 25.26
C SER A 103 -24.12 -30.38 23.96
N GLY A 104 -24.94 -29.33 23.88
CA GLY A 104 -24.91 -28.32 22.82
C GLY A 104 -23.80 -27.28 22.99
N ASP A 105 -23.14 -27.22 24.16
CA ASP A 105 -22.06 -26.27 24.44
C ASP A 105 -20.68 -26.80 24.14
N ARG A 106 -19.84 -25.94 23.56
CA ARG A 106 -18.45 -26.28 23.24
C ARG A 106 -17.55 -26.16 24.46
N ALA A 107 -16.46 -26.92 24.46
CA ALA A 107 -15.40 -26.80 25.46
C ALA A 107 -14.78 -25.39 25.45
N VAL A 108 -14.74 -24.73 26.62
CA VAL A 108 -14.16 -23.40 26.82
C VAL A 108 -13.09 -23.47 27.90
N GLY A 109 -11.89 -22.98 27.56
CA GLY A 109 -10.76 -22.89 28.49
C GLY A 109 -10.42 -21.45 28.84
N LYS A 110 -9.37 -21.27 29.65
CA LYS A 110 -8.88 -19.95 30.03
C LYS A 110 -7.64 -19.61 29.22
N ALA A 111 -7.54 -18.40 28.65
CA ALA A 111 -6.39 -17.99 27.85
C ALA A 111 -5.21 -17.58 28.75
N ASP A 112 -4.15 -18.37 28.77
CA ASP A 112 -2.91 -18.12 29.52
C ASP A 112 -1.84 -17.58 28.55
N ILE A 113 -1.32 -16.37 28.79
CA ILE A 113 -0.46 -15.65 27.82
C ILE A 113 0.94 -15.48 28.37
N TYR A 114 1.93 -15.98 27.64
CA TYR A 114 3.35 -15.81 27.93
C TYR A 114 3.95 -14.87 26.89
N LEU A 115 4.36 -13.67 27.30
CA LEU A 115 5.23 -12.79 26.49
C LEU A 115 6.66 -13.02 26.93
N TYR A 116 7.54 -13.49 26.06
CA TYR A 116 8.89 -13.90 26.45
C TYR A 116 9.96 -13.41 25.50
N GLY A 117 11.18 -13.35 26.03
CA GLY A 117 12.37 -12.90 25.32
C GLY A 117 12.24 -11.48 24.79
N LEU A 118 11.58 -10.58 25.52
CA LEU A 118 11.45 -9.17 25.15
C LEU A 118 12.83 -8.53 25.02
N ALA A 119 13.06 -7.79 23.95
CA ALA A 119 14.25 -6.97 23.80
C ALA A 119 13.90 -5.59 23.25
N LEU A 120 14.58 -4.58 23.79
CA LEU A 120 14.50 -3.19 23.38
C LEU A 120 15.90 -2.67 23.07
N SER A 121 16.12 -2.23 21.83
CA SER A 121 17.45 -1.91 21.33
C SER A 121 17.40 -0.82 20.27
N LYS A 122 18.55 -0.44 19.73
CA LYS A 122 18.66 0.25 18.45
C LYS A 122 18.16 -0.64 17.31
N SER A 123 17.56 -0.02 16.29
CA SER A 123 17.12 -0.69 15.07
C SER A 123 18.30 -1.08 14.16
N ASP A 124 18.27 -2.31 13.67
CA ASP A 124 19.14 -2.87 12.63
C ASP A 124 18.42 -2.93 11.26
N ASN A 125 17.21 -2.38 11.16
CA ASN A 125 16.31 -2.45 10.00
C ASN A 125 15.91 -3.87 9.55
N ASN A 126 16.13 -4.89 10.38
CA ASN A 126 15.80 -6.27 10.05
C ASN A 126 14.54 -6.73 10.79
N THR A 127 13.46 -6.97 10.04
CA THR A 127 12.14 -7.38 10.56
C THR A 127 12.06 -8.83 11.01
N ASN A 128 13.17 -9.58 10.97
CA ASN A 128 13.21 -11.02 11.27
C ASN A 128 14.10 -11.33 12.49
N THR A 129 14.95 -10.40 12.89
CA THR A 129 15.78 -10.52 14.09
C THR A 129 15.10 -9.84 15.27
N ARG A 130 15.23 -10.42 16.47
CA ARG A 130 14.75 -9.77 17.70
C ARG A 130 15.62 -8.58 18.08
N ILE A 131 16.92 -8.79 18.08
CA ILE A 131 17.96 -7.83 18.45
C ILE A 131 19.15 -8.06 17.52
N ALA A 132 19.97 -7.03 17.29
CA ALA A 132 21.19 -7.16 16.52
C ALA A 132 22.21 -8.08 17.22
N PRO A 133 23.04 -8.83 16.48
CA PRO A 133 23.97 -9.79 17.08
C PRO A 133 25.25 -9.17 17.66
N THR A 134 25.45 -7.85 17.48
CA THR A 134 26.62 -7.13 17.97
C THR A 134 26.21 -5.91 18.79
N GLU A 135 27.01 -5.57 19.80
CA GLU A 135 26.73 -4.46 20.69
C GLU A 135 26.67 -3.12 19.95
N ALA A 136 27.60 -2.88 19.02
CA ALA A 136 27.61 -1.65 18.21
C ALA A 136 26.33 -1.44 17.39
N ALA A 137 25.65 -2.52 17.00
CA ALA A 137 24.38 -2.45 16.26
C ALA A 137 23.16 -2.48 17.18
N ALA A 138 23.26 -3.05 18.39
CA ALA A 138 22.17 -3.18 19.34
C ALA A 138 22.07 -2.00 20.32
N ALA A 139 23.19 -1.41 20.72
CA ALA A 139 23.22 -0.35 21.71
C ALA A 139 22.63 0.94 21.17
N ILE A 140 21.68 1.51 21.92
CA ILE A 140 21.17 2.86 21.73
C ILE A 140 22.28 3.79 22.22
N SER A 141 22.90 4.55 21.32
CA SER A 141 23.99 5.46 21.69
C SER A 141 23.57 6.47 22.76
N SER A 142 22.41 7.10 22.58
CA SER A 142 21.76 7.94 23.57
C SER A 142 20.25 7.96 23.39
N TRP A 143 19.50 7.86 24.48
CA TRP A 143 18.06 8.03 24.49
C TRP A 143 17.65 9.40 25.01
N GLY A 144 17.75 10.40 24.14
CA GLY A 144 17.59 11.81 24.47
C GLY A 144 18.92 12.55 24.44
N THR A 145 18.95 13.75 25.01
CA THR A 145 20.15 14.59 25.16
C THR A 145 20.22 15.17 26.56
N ALA A 146 21.32 15.80 26.94
CA ALA A 146 21.42 16.49 28.23
C ALA A 146 20.36 17.60 28.41
N VAL A 147 19.92 18.23 27.32
CA VAL A 147 18.88 19.28 27.33
C VAL A 147 17.47 18.65 27.29
N ASN A 148 17.33 17.47 26.70
CA ASN A 148 16.06 16.76 26.57
C ASN A 148 16.20 15.30 27.04
N PRO A 149 16.39 15.07 28.35
CA PRO A 149 16.56 13.73 28.92
C PRO A 149 15.21 13.07 29.24
N TRP A 150 15.24 11.85 29.76
CA TRP A 150 14.11 11.33 30.52
C TRP A 150 13.98 12.09 31.84
N ILE A 151 12.77 12.32 32.30
CA ILE A 151 12.51 13.06 33.54
C ILE A 151 11.55 12.26 34.41
N PHE A 152 11.92 12.08 35.67
CA PHE A 152 11.05 11.58 36.73
C PHE A 152 10.89 12.68 37.77
N LYS A 153 9.72 13.31 37.86
CA LYS A 153 9.54 14.53 38.67
C LYS A 153 8.23 14.56 39.43
N VAL A 154 8.20 15.37 40.47
CA VAL A 154 6.96 15.86 41.09
C VAL A 154 6.76 17.29 40.62
N ALA A 155 5.52 17.66 40.28
CA ALA A 155 5.18 19.03 39.93
C ALA A 155 3.71 19.32 40.29
N THR A 156 3.36 20.60 40.38
CA THR A 156 1.98 21.04 40.63
C THR A 156 1.46 21.83 39.43
N GLU A 157 0.40 21.34 38.79
CA GLU A 157 -0.35 22.10 37.80
C GLU A 157 -1.36 23.00 38.51
N ASN A 158 -1.38 24.28 38.14
CA ASN A 158 -2.32 25.26 38.68
C ASN A 158 -3.48 25.47 37.71
N LEU A 159 -4.58 26.07 38.19
CA LEU A 159 -5.76 26.38 37.36
C LEU A 159 -6.38 25.13 36.70
N VAL A 160 -6.26 23.96 37.33
CA VAL A 160 -6.87 22.73 36.85
C VAL A 160 -8.38 22.79 37.12
N PRO A 161 -9.24 22.75 36.09
CA PRO A 161 -10.68 22.74 36.29
C PRO A 161 -11.11 21.52 37.11
N ASN A 162 -11.94 21.75 38.13
CA ASN A 162 -12.49 20.68 38.96
C ASN A 162 -13.99 20.47 38.69
N PHE A 163 -14.54 19.43 39.31
CA PHE A 163 -15.94 19.05 39.15
C PHE A 163 -16.92 19.89 40.00
N SER A 164 -16.43 20.85 40.79
CA SER A 164 -17.25 21.74 41.62
C SER A 164 -18.14 22.65 40.76
N THR A 165 -19.29 23.06 41.32
CA THR A 165 -20.15 24.09 40.73
C THR A 165 -19.52 25.48 40.78
N THR A 166 -18.56 25.68 41.69
CA THR A 166 -17.77 26.90 41.76
C THR A 166 -16.56 26.79 40.83
N ASN A 167 -16.30 27.86 40.10
CA ASN A 167 -15.19 27.98 39.17
C ASN A 167 -13.87 28.21 39.90
N CYS A 168 -12.75 27.85 39.25
CA CYS A 168 -11.43 28.10 39.80
C CYS A 168 -11.15 29.60 39.93
N THR A 169 -10.73 30.05 41.12
CA THR A 169 -10.60 31.48 41.43
C THR A 169 -9.18 32.05 41.27
N GLY A 170 -8.21 31.24 40.85
CA GLY A 170 -6.84 31.70 40.58
C GLY A 170 -5.80 30.60 40.77
N ALA A 171 -4.55 30.90 40.43
CA ALA A 171 -3.45 29.92 40.47
C ALA A 171 -3.06 29.47 41.88
N THR A 172 -3.48 30.20 42.92
CA THR A 172 -3.21 29.89 44.34
C THR A 172 -4.36 29.17 45.04
N ASP A 173 -5.46 28.89 44.33
CA ASP A 173 -6.61 28.18 44.89
C ASP A 173 -6.27 26.69 45.03
N PRO A 174 -6.15 26.14 46.25
CA PRO A 174 -5.75 24.74 46.45
C PRO A 174 -6.77 23.76 45.88
N THR A 175 -8.02 24.19 45.65
CA THR A 175 -9.04 23.36 45.01
C THR A 175 -8.86 23.25 43.49
N CYS A 176 -7.88 23.95 42.93
CA CYS A 176 -7.55 24.01 41.51
C CYS A 176 -6.07 23.70 41.23
N GLN A 177 -5.40 23.06 42.19
CA GLN A 177 -4.01 22.65 42.10
C GLN A 177 -3.92 21.13 42.13
N VAL A 178 -3.31 20.53 41.09
CA VAL A 178 -3.06 19.09 41.06
C VAL A 178 -1.56 18.86 41.11
N THR A 179 -1.10 18.33 42.24
CA THR A 179 0.25 17.79 42.38
C THR A 179 0.28 16.37 41.80
N TYR A 180 1.26 16.10 40.95
CA TYR A 180 1.42 14.82 40.27
C TYR A 180 2.87 14.33 40.30
N LEU A 181 3.03 13.01 40.31
CA LEU A 181 4.28 12.33 40.00
C LEU A 181 4.27 11.98 38.50
N ALA A 182 5.32 12.36 37.77
CA ALA A 182 5.41 12.14 36.33
C ALA A 182 6.67 11.36 35.93
N LEU A 183 6.50 10.48 34.94
CA LEU A 183 7.56 9.93 34.12
C LEU A 183 7.41 10.45 32.70
N GLU A 184 8.42 11.15 32.21
CA GLU A 184 8.45 11.80 30.90
C GLU A 184 9.61 11.23 30.07
N ALA A 185 9.28 10.72 28.88
CA ALA A 185 10.30 10.45 27.86
C ALA A 185 10.81 11.79 27.28
N PRO A 186 12.00 11.81 26.65
CA PRO A 186 12.47 12.97 25.90
C PRO A 186 11.38 13.50 24.98
N LEU A 187 11.18 14.82 24.96
CA LEU A 187 10.19 15.47 24.12
C LEU A 187 10.47 15.17 22.63
N TYR A 188 9.41 15.07 21.84
CA TYR A 188 9.54 14.81 20.40
C TYR A 188 9.96 16.09 19.67
N GLU A 189 11.11 16.06 19.02
CA GLU A 189 11.70 17.22 18.34
C GLU A 189 10.97 17.57 17.06
N MET A 190 10.73 18.86 16.85
CA MET A 190 10.20 19.38 15.60
C MET A 190 11.36 19.78 14.67
N GLY A 191 11.22 19.49 13.38
CA GLY A 191 12.25 19.78 12.37
C GLY A 191 13.46 18.83 12.48
N THR A 192 14.67 19.40 12.42
CA THR A 192 15.90 18.62 12.43
C THR A 192 16.17 18.02 13.82
N LYS A 193 16.19 16.69 13.89
CA LYS A 193 16.48 15.93 15.11
C LYS A 193 17.94 16.10 15.53
N ASP A 194 18.19 16.09 16.84
CA ASP A 194 19.55 16.16 17.37
C ASP A 194 20.32 14.89 17.02
N ALA A 195 21.53 15.05 16.47
CA ALA A 195 22.39 13.96 16.04
C ALA A 195 22.70 12.97 17.18
N ALA A 196 22.90 13.47 18.40
CA ALA A 196 23.21 12.64 19.57
C ALA A 196 22.04 11.74 19.97
N GLY A 197 20.79 12.20 19.77
CA GLY A 197 19.58 11.47 20.13
C GLY A 197 18.91 10.70 18.99
N LEU A 198 19.55 10.57 17.82
CA LEU A 198 18.91 10.01 16.63
C LEU A 198 18.44 8.56 16.80
N ASP A 199 19.19 7.75 17.54
CA ASP A 199 18.85 6.34 17.78
C ASP A 199 17.51 6.19 18.53
N ALA A 200 17.13 7.16 19.38
CA ALA A 200 15.85 7.20 20.09
C ALA A 200 14.62 7.32 19.18
N TYR A 201 14.82 7.73 17.92
CA TYR A 201 13.78 7.76 16.91
C TYR A 201 13.75 6.49 16.04
N LYS A 202 14.71 5.58 16.26
CA LYS A 202 14.90 4.34 15.51
C LYS A 202 15.15 3.17 16.44
N LEU A 203 14.23 2.96 17.38
CA LEU A 203 14.26 1.85 18.32
C LEU A 203 13.74 0.57 17.68
N LYS A 204 14.06 -0.54 18.33
CA LYS A 204 13.61 -1.88 17.99
C LYS A 204 13.04 -2.58 19.20
N LEU A 205 11.88 -3.21 19.01
CA LEU A 205 11.21 -4.06 19.97
C LEU A 205 11.08 -5.44 19.34
N GLY A 206 11.57 -6.47 20.01
CA GLY A 206 11.38 -7.85 19.59
C GLY A 206 10.88 -8.71 20.75
N LEU A 207 9.90 -9.56 20.49
CA LEU A 207 9.31 -10.47 21.48
C LEU A 207 8.69 -11.69 20.81
N TRP A 208 8.48 -12.74 21.61
CA TRP A 208 7.55 -13.82 21.26
C TRP A 208 6.37 -13.83 22.22
N SER A 209 5.26 -14.40 21.76
CA SER A 209 4.07 -14.64 22.54
C SER A 209 3.58 -16.06 22.33
N ASP A 210 3.29 -16.77 23.42
CA ASP A 210 2.55 -18.03 23.42
C ASP A 210 1.25 -17.87 24.20
N ILE A 211 0.13 -18.15 23.56
CA ILE A 211 -1.21 -18.06 24.15
C ILE A 211 -1.78 -19.48 24.20
N PHE A 212 -1.92 -20.02 25.41
CA PHE A 212 -2.44 -21.36 25.64
C PHE A 212 -3.89 -21.35 26.09
N VAL A 213 -4.64 -22.37 25.66
CA VAL A 213 -5.92 -22.72 26.26
C VAL A 213 -5.65 -23.60 27.49
N ARG A 214 -5.78 -23.01 28.67
CA ARG A 214 -5.62 -23.70 29.95
C ARG A 214 -6.92 -24.36 30.38
N ASN A 215 -6.82 -25.60 30.85
CA ASN A 215 -7.93 -26.33 31.43
C ASN A 215 -8.45 -25.56 32.67
N PRO A 216 -9.74 -25.19 32.72
CA PRO A 216 -10.29 -24.37 33.79
C PRO A 216 -10.28 -25.04 35.17
N ASN A 217 -10.22 -26.38 35.22
CA ASN A 217 -10.16 -27.18 36.45
C ASN A 217 -8.73 -27.45 36.92
N LYS A 218 -7.73 -26.99 36.18
CA LYS A 218 -6.31 -27.13 36.55
C LYS A 218 -5.81 -25.82 37.14
N ILE A 219 -5.02 -25.94 38.21
CA ILE A 219 -4.30 -24.81 38.78
C ILE A 219 -3.19 -24.36 37.84
N ASN A 220 -2.79 -23.09 37.94
CA ASN A 220 -1.63 -22.59 37.22
C ASN A 220 -0.37 -23.37 37.67
N GLY A 221 0.45 -23.81 36.71
CA GLY A 221 1.69 -24.55 36.95
C GLY A 221 1.52 -26.07 37.05
N ALA A 222 0.30 -26.61 36.97
CA ALA A 222 0.11 -28.06 36.87
C ALA A 222 0.71 -28.59 35.55
N ALA A 223 1.36 -29.76 35.59
CA ALA A 223 2.06 -30.33 34.43
C ALA A 223 1.14 -30.59 33.22
N ASP A 224 -0.15 -30.84 33.47
CA ASP A 224 -1.17 -31.12 32.46
C ASP A 224 -2.16 -29.95 32.25
N GLN A 225 -1.81 -28.75 32.71
CA GLN A 225 -2.72 -27.60 32.65
C GLN A 225 -3.16 -27.20 31.24
N PHE A 226 -2.36 -27.52 30.21
CA PHE A 226 -2.67 -27.21 28.80
C PHE A 226 -3.19 -28.42 28.01
N ASN A 227 -3.33 -29.58 28.65
CA ASN A 227 -3.90 -30.79 28.05
C ASN A 227 -5.42 -30.69 28.04
N TYR A 228 -6.02 -29.64 27.47
CA TYR A 228 -7.47 -29.47 27.47
C TYR A 228 -8.11 -30.01 26.19
N GLY A 229 -9.00 -30.99 26.34
CA GLY A 229 -9.75 -31.58 25.21
C GLY A 229 -11.01 -30.77 24.83
N ASP A 230 -11.85 -31.36 23.98
CA ASP A 230 -12.99 -30.70 23.33
C ASP A 230 -14.37 -31.22 23.76
N SER A 231 -14.47 -31.90 24.91
CA SER A 231 -15.75 -32.46 25.37
C SER A 231 -16.84 -31.40 25.54
N ASN A 232 -17.93 -31.54 24.78
CA ASN A 232 -19.09 -30.68 24.86
C ASN A 232 -19.83 -30.82 26.20
N GLY A 233 -20.38 -29.71 26.70
CA GLY A 233 -21.21 -29.66 27.90
C GLY A 233 -20.52 -29.96 29.23
N LEU A 234 -19.22 -30.22 29.22
CA LEU A 234 -18.45 -30.52 30.42
C LEU A 234 -17.22 -29.60 30.51
N ILE A 235 -17.21 -28.75 31.54
CA ILE A 235 -16.12 -27.79 31.76
C ILE A 235 -14.91 -28.51 32.36
N GLY A 236 -13.76 -28.41 31.69
CA GLY A 236 -12.46 -28.80 32.24
C GLY A 236 -12.24 -30.29 32.52
N THR A 237 -13.15 -31.18 32.10
CA THR A 237 -13.04 -32.63 32.34
C THR A 237 -12.26 -33.35 31.25
N SER A 238 -12.32 -32.85 30.02
CA SER A 238 -11.63 -33.43 28.87
C SER A 238 -10.13 -33.18 28.93
N THR A 239 -9.33 -34.23 28.69
CA THR A 239 -7.88 -34.10 28.58
C THR A 239 -7.34 -34.67 27.27
N ASP A 240 -6.63 -33.84 26.51
CA ASP A 240 -5.97 -34.22 25.26
C ASP A 240 -4.63 -33.47 25.14
N ALA A 241 -3.52 -34.22 25.18
CA ALA A 241 -2.17 -33.67 25.06
C ALA A 241 -1.71 -33.49 23.60
N SER A 242 -2.46 -34.05 22.64
CA SER A 242 -2.15 -33.96 21.21
C SER A 242 -2.80 -32.75 20.55
N ARG A 243 -3.84 -32.17 21.15
CA ARG A 243 -4.57 -31.02 20.63
C ARG A 243 -3.70 -29.76 20.58
N ALA A 244 -3.77 -29.05 19.46
CA ALA A 244 -3.15 -27.74 19.31
C ALA A 244 -3.92 -26.67 20.11
N ASN A 245 -3.54 -26.50 21.38
CA ASN A 245 -4.11 -25.51 22.29
C ASN A 245 -3.27 -24.24 22.41
N ARG A 246 -2.39 -23.95 21.44
CA ARG A 246 -1.47 -22.81 21.46
C ARG A 246 -1.61 -21.96 20.21
N LEU A 247 -1.68 -20.65 20.40
CA LEU A 247 -1.33 -19.66 19.38
C LEU A 247 0.04 -19.08 19.70
N ARG A 248 0.98 -19.18 18.77
CA ARG A 248 2.34 -18.65 18.91
C ARG A 248 2.57 -17.52 17.92
N LEU A 249 3.25 -16.46 18.37
CA LEU A 249 3.51 -15.25 17.60
C LEU A 249 4.93 -14.73 17.83
N GLN A 250 5.55 -14.23 16.77
CA GLN A 250 6.70 -13.34 16.82
C GLN A 250 6.25 -11.91 16.53
N GLY A 251 6.61 -10.98 17.41
CA GLY A 251 6.43 -9.54 17.21
C GLY A 251 7.79 -8.87 17.06
N ILE A 252 8.01 -8.17 15.94
CA ILE A 252 9.20 -7.36 15.70
C ILE A 252 8.76 -5.99 15.19
N TRP A 253 9.09 -4.94 15.94
CA TRP A 253 8.89 -3.55 15.52
C TRP A 253 10.24 -2.88 15.34
N ASN A 254 10.58 -2.49 14.11
CA ASN A 254 11.75 -1.68 13.82
C ASN A 254 11.40 -0.22 13.53
N ASN A 255 12.37 0.64 13.85
CA ASN A 255 12.31 2.09 13.65
C ASN A 255 11.06 2.69 14.27
N PHE A 256 10.87 2.53 15.57
CA PHE A 256 9.86 3.28 16.33
C PHE A 256 10.49 4.17 17.40
N SER A 257 9.70 5.02 18.03
CA SER A 257 10.13 5.95 19.07
C SER A 257 9.08 6.07 20.15
N LEU A 258 9.55 6.26 21.39
CA LEU A 258 8.71 6.63 22.54
C LEU A 258 8.76 8.14 22.86
N ASN A 259 9.56 8.92 22.13
CA ASN A 259 9.76 10.33 22.45
C ASN A 259 8.44 11.10 22.40
N GLY A 260 8.25 12.00 23.36
CA GLY A 260 7.02 12.74 23.61
C GLY A 260 5.97 11.95 24.41
N SER A 261 6.29 10.75 24.91
CA SER A 261 5.41 10.05 25.85
C SER A 261 5.52 10.60 27.27
N ARG A 262 4.40 10.57 28.00
CA ARG A 262 4.32 11.01 29.39
C ARG A 262 3.25 10.23 30.15
N LEU A 263 3.55 9.89 31.40
CA LEU A 263 2.61 9.34 32.36
C LEU A 263 2.61 10.19 33.63
N GLN A 264 1.43 10.51 34.15
CA GLN A 264 1.22 11.27 35.38
C GLN A 264 0.32 10.49 36.31
N VAL A 265 0.68 10.45 37.59
CA VAL A 265 -0.11 9.84 38.67
C VAL A 265 -0.35 10.90 39.72
N PHE A 266 -1.60 11.07 40.14
CA PHE A 266 -2.02 12.16 41.02
C PHE A 266 -3.24 11.79 41.83
N GLN A 267 -3.55 12.61 42.84
CA GLN A 267 -4.84 12.58 43.50
C GLN A 267 -5.81 13.51 42.76
N THR A 268 -6.99 13.02 42.40
CA THR A 268 -8.02 13.81 41.72
C THR A 268 -8.60 14.88 42.64
N LEU A 269 -9.03 16.00 42.06
CA LEU A 269 -9.69 17.08 42.80
C LEU A 269 -11.09 16.68 43.27
N GLY A 270 -11.58 17.40 44.29
CA GLY A 270 -12.95 17.28 44.77
C GLY A 270 -14.01 17.94 43.85
N GLY A 271 -15.25 17.97 44.35
CA GLY A 271 -16.36 18.68 43.71
C GLY A 271 -17.31 17.81 42.89
N ALA A 272 -16.99 16.54 42.64
CA ALA A 272 -17.89 15.61 41.97
C ALA A 272 -19.08 15.28 42.87
N THR A 273 -20.29 15.51 42.36
CA THR A 273 -21.53 15.20 43.07
C THR A 273 -22.51 14.50 42.11
N THR A 274 -23.31 13.58 42.65
CA THR A 274 -24.35 12.88 41.87
C THR A 274 -25.34 13.88 41.25
N SER A 275 -25.63 14.98 41.94
CA SER A 275 -26.47 16.07 41.41
C SER A 275 -25.83 16.84 40.26
N GLY A 276 -24.50 17.00 40.25
CA GLY A 276 -23.72 17.48 39.10
C GLY A 276 -23.51 16.40 38.02
N GLY A 277 -24.17 15.24 38.20
CA GLY A 277 -24.09 14.04 37.38
C GLY A 277 -22.79 13.23 37.54
N MET A 278 -21.76 13.77 38.19
CA MET A 278 -20.47 13.07 38.35
C MET A 278 -20.55 12.11 39.54
N SER A 279 -19.89 10.97 39.46
CA SER A 279 -19.80 10.08 40.62
C SER A 279 -18.95 10.72 41.73
N PRO A 280 -19.41 10.81 42.99
CA PRO A 280 -18.59 11.27 44.11
C PRO A 280 -17.32 10.43 44.32
N PHE A 281 -17.28 9.21 43.75
CA PHE A 281 -16.11 8.35 43.71
C PHE A 281 -14.86 9.03 43.10
N TYR A 282 -15.05 10.00 42.20
CA TYR A 282 -13.92 10.72 41.60
C TYR A 282 -13.26 11.72 42.55
N ASN A 283 -13.81 11.99 43.73
CA ASN A 283 -13.23 12.95 44.65
C ASN A 283 -12.05 12.31 45.40
N ASN A 284 -10.88 12.96 45.36
CA ASN A 284 -9.72 12.59 46.17
C ASN A 284 -9.25 11.14 45.93
N THR A 285 -9.45 10.60 44.72
CA THR A 285 -9.08 9.23 44.34
C THR A 285 -7.78 9.22 43.53
N LEU A 286 -7.22 8.03 43.29
CA LEU A 286 -6.04 7.87 42.46
C LEU A 286 -6.41 8.10 40.98
N GLY A 287 -5.82 9.13 40.39
CA GLY A 287 -5.93 9.50 38.99
C GLY A 287 -4.64 9.23 38.23
N ILE A 288 -4.81 8.81 36.98
CA ILE A 288 -3.75 8.63 36.00
C ILE A 288 -4.11 9.44 34.75
N ALA A 289 -3.13 10.13 34.18
CA ALA A 289 -3.26 10.78 32.88
C ALA A 289 -1.98 10.56 32.08
N GLY A 290 -2.07 10.43 30.77
CA GLY A 290 -0.86 10.25 29.97
C GLY A 290 -1.07 10.35 28.48
N VAL A 291 0.04 10.58 27.79
CA VAL A 291 0.14 10.47 26.33
C VAL A 291 1.16 9.37 26.05
N ILE A 292 0.74 8.29 25.42
CA ILE A 292 1.61 7.18 25.00
C ILE A 292 1.83 7.31 23.51
N ARG A 293 3.10 7.38 23.10
CA ARG A 293 3.50 7.56 21.70
C ARG A 293 4.37 6.41 21.28
N LEU A 294 3.95 5.70 20.23
CA LEU A 294 4.69 4.62 19.60
C LEU A 294 4.76 4.94 18.10
N ASN A 295 5.78 5.69 17.71
CA ASN A 295 5.82 6.34 16.39
C ASN A 295 7.00 5.88 15.55
N SER A 296 6.72 5.39 14.35
CA SER A 296 7.72 5.19 13.29
C SER A 296 8.13 6.45 12.54
N GLY A 297 7.51 7.60 12.85
CA GLY A 297 7.87 8.92 12.30
C GLY A 297 7.05 9.34 11.09
N ASP A 298 7.40 10.49 10.50
CA ASP A 298 6.78 11.01 9.28
C ASP A 298 6.88 9.97 8.16
N SER A 299 5.72 9.64 7.58
CA SER A 299 5.57 8.59 6.56
C SER A 299 5.01 9.11 5.24
N LYS A 300 4.96 10.42 5.02
CA LYS A 300 4.40 11.01 3.78
C LYS A 300 5.11 10.50 2.52
N ASP A 301 6.42 10.24 2.63
CA ASP A 301 7.30 9.79 1.53
C ASP A 301 7.66 8.30 1.64
N VAL A 302 7.08 7.57 2.59
CA VAL A 302 7.25 6.11 2.65
C VAL A 302 6.33 5.49 1.60
N LYS A 303 6.85 5.34 0.39
CA LYS A 303 6.15 4.82 -0.79
C LYS A 303 7.09 3.94 -1.60
N ALA A 304 6.54 2.99 -2.34
CA ALA A 304 7.29 2.29 -3.38
C ALA A 304 7.56 3.21 -4.57
N ILE A 305 8.64 2.94 -5.29
CA ILE A 305 8.97 3.65 -6.52
C ILE A 305 8.13 3.05 -7.64
N THR A 306 7.31 3.86 -8.31
CA THR A 306 6.48 3.43 -9.43
C THR A 306 7.00 4.01 -10.73
N THR A 307 7.29 3.17 -11.72
CA THR A 307 7.65 3.61 -13.08
C THR A 307 6.66 3.05 -14.08
N SER A 308 6.36 3.81 -15.13
CA SER A 308 5.42 3.44 -16.18
C SER A 308 6.01 3.69 -17.56
N SER A 309 5.80 2.76 -18.48
CA SER A 309 6.11 2.94 -19.90
C SER A 309 4.94 2.46 -20.77
N LEU A 310 4.81 3.08 -21.94
CA LEU A 310 3.84 2.72 -22.96
C LEU A 310 4.58 2.49 -24.27
N THR A 311 4.42 1.31 -24.85
CA THR A 311 4.97 0.97 -26.16
C THR A 311 3.83 0.74 -27.14
N GLU A 312 3.92 1.36 -28.31
CA GLU A 312 2.94 1.22 -29.38
C GLU A 312 3.50 0.33 -30.49
N GLY A 313 2.66 -0.53 -31.06
CA GLY A 313 2.99 -1.36 -32.20
C GLY A 313 1.85 -1.37 -33.24
N SER A 314 2.20 -1.62 -34.50
CA SER A 314 1.24 -1.77 -35.58
C SER A 314 1.67 -2.92 -36.48
N THR A 315 0.77 -3.87 -36.73
CA THR A 315 1.00 -4.98 -37.65
C THR A 315 0.11 -4.82 -38.88
N THR A 316 0.73 -4.57 -40.03
CA THR A 316 0.04 -4.40 -41.31
C THR A 316 0.25 -5.64 -42.18
N SER A 317 -0.84 -6.21 -42.71
CA SER A 317 -0.77 -7.32 -43.65
C SER A 317 -0.21 -6.86 -45.01
N PRO A 318 0.38 -7.77 -45.80
CA PRO A 318 0.58 -7.49 -47.22
C PRO A 318 -0.76 -7.25 -47.92
N TRP A 319 -0.72 -6.64 -49.09
CA TRP A 319 -1.88 -6.56 -49.98
C TRP A 319 -2.28 -7.96 -50.45
N THR A 320 -3.59 -8.20 -50.47
CA THR A 320 -4.20 -9.48 -50.82
C THR A 320 -5.27 -9.27 -51.88
N LEU A 321 -5.22 -10.09 -52.93
CA LEU A 321 -6.18 -10.05 -54.03
C LEU A 321 -7.56 -10.45 -53.54
N ILE A 322 -8.56 -9.58 -53.76
CA ILE A 322 -9.97 -9.90 -53.51
C ILE A 322 -10.79 -9.93 -54.80
N HIS A 323 -10.32 -9.25 -55.85
CA HIS A 323 -10.91 -9.36 -57.17
C HIS A 323 -9.90 -9.22 -58.32
N ALA A 324 -9.87 -10.18 -59.23
CA ALA A 324 -8.92 -10.21 -60.34
C ALA A 324 -9.45 -9.57 -61.64
N GLY A 325 -10.69 -9.07 -61.66
CA GLY A 325 -11.28 -8.40 -62.83
C GLY A 325 -11.51 -9.31 -64.05
N ALA A 326 -11.57 -10.63 -63.85
CA ALA A 326 -11.90 -11.61 -64.89
C ALA A 326 -13.33 -12.15 -64.80
N ASN A 327 -14.04 -11.83 -63.71
CA ASN A 327 -15.42 -12.24 -63.49
C ASN A 327 -16.33 -11.03 -63.29
N SER A 328 -17.59 -11.10 -63.72
CA SER A 328 -18.60 -10.07 -63.52
C SER A 328 -18.99 -9.89 -62.06
N THR A 329 -18.74 -10.91 -61.23
CA THR A 329 -18.95 -10.96 -59.78
C THR A 329 -17.63 -11.04 -59.01
N LEU A 330 -17.69 -10.87 -57.68
CA LEU A 330 -16.51 -10.92 -56.81
C LEU A 330 -15.80 -12.28 -56.90
N SER A 331 -14.56 -12.27 -57.40
CA SER A 331 -13.76 -13.48 -57.60
C SER A 331 -12.28 -13.16 -57.72
N THR A 332 -11.42 -13.99 -57.12
CA THR A 332 -9.95 -13.92 -57.26
C THR A 332 -9.43 -14.66 -58.50
N SER A 333 -10.31 -15.32 -59.27
CA SER A 333 -9.93 -16.05 -60.47
C SER A 333 -9.44 -15.12 -61.58
N THR A 334 -8.31 -15.44 -62.19
CA THR A 334 -7.77 -14.72 -63.36
C THR A 334 -8.46 -15.09 -64.68
N THR A 335 -9.37 -16.07 -64.65
CA THR A 335 -10.23 -16.48 -65.76
C THR A 335 -11.71 -16.39 -65.36
N GLY A 336 -12.60 -16.01 -66.30
CA GLY A 336 -14.02 -15.88 -66.01
C GLY A 336 -14.85 -15.34 -67.19
N ASP A 337 -16.08 -14.95 -66.89
CA ASP A 337 -17.14 -14.57 -67.84
C ASP A 337 -16.95 -13.18 -68.47
N CYS A 338 -15.91 -12.43 -68.08
CA CYS A 338 -15.58 -11.16 -68.73
C CYS A 338 -15.00 -11.34 -70.14
N ASN A 339 -14.72 -12.57 -70.59
CA ASN A 339 -14.16 -12.91 -71.91
C ASN A 339 -12.85 -12.16 -72.24
N ASN A 340 -11.96 -12.05 -71.25
CA ASN A 340 -10.67 -11.38 -71.40
C ASN A 340 -9.71 -12.13 -72.36
N GLY A 341 -9.92 -13.44 -72.58
CA GLY A 341 -9.10 -14.27 -73.47
C GLY A 341 -9.59 -14.38 -74.92
N GLY A 342 -10.74 -13.76 -75.25
CA GLY A 342 -11.32 -13.82 -76.59
C GLY A 342 -11.07 -12.57 -77.43
N THR A 343 -11.39 -12.63 -78.73
CA THR A 343 -11.38 -11.49 -79.66
C THR A 343 -12.78 -10.92 -79.94
N GLY A 344 -13.84 -11.57 -79.43
CA GLY A 344 -15.24 -11.15 -79.55
C GLY A 344 -15.73 -10.26 -78.41
N SER A 345 -17.05 -10.24 -78.17
CA SER A 345 -17.66 -9.44 -77.10
C SER A 345 -17.08 -9.72 -75.72
N PHE A 346 -16.99 -8.69 -74.88
CA PHE A 346 -16.50 -8.77 -73.50
C PHE A 346 -17.51 -8.21 -72.50
N GLY A 347 -17.47 -8.74 -71.28
CA GLY A 347 -18.37 -8.31 -70.21
C GLY A 347 -18.03 -6.90 -69.74
N THR A 348 -19.03 -6.03 -69.61
CA THR A 348 -18.86 -4.64 -69.17
C THR A 348 -19.42 -4.38 -67.76
N SER A 349 -19.88 -5.43 -67.09
CA SER A 349 -20.34 -5.42 -65.70
C SER A 349 -19.29 -4.84 -64.74
N ALA A 350 -19.72 -4.39 -63.56
CA ALA A 350 -18.81 -3.79 -62.57
C ALA A 350 -17.60 -4.69 -62.25
N GLY A 351 -17.76 -6.00 -62.01
CA GLY A 351 -16.62 -6.89 -61.79
C GLY A 351 -15.61 -6.90 -62.94
N CYS A 352 -16.08 -6.85 -64.18
CA CYS A 352 -15.19 -6.78 -65.33
C CYS A 352 -14.41 -5.47 -65.46
N ARG A 353 -14.76 -4.41 -64.71
CA ARG A 353 -14.12 -3.09 -64.78
C ARG A 353 -13.09 -2.83 -63.68
N TYR A 354 -13.00 -3.70 -62.67
CA TYR A 354 -12.17 -3.45 -61.49
C TYR A 354 -11.24 -4.61 -61.17
N TYR A 355 -10.04 -4.29 -60.70
CA TYR A 355 -9.10 -5.23 -60.08
C TYR A 355 -8.84 -4.72 -58.68
N VAL A 356 -9.10 -5.52 -57.64
CA VAL A 356 -9.22 -5.02 -56.26
C VAL A 356 -8.38 -5.85 -55.30
N GLU A 357 -7.65 -5.16 -54.44
CA GLU A 357 -6.86 -5.75 -53.37
C GLU A 357 -7.22 -5.07 -52.03
N LYS A 358 -7.05 -5.81 -50.94
CA LYS A 358 -7.18 -5.26 -49.59
C LYS A 358 -5.96 -5.61 -48.74
N ARG A 359 -5.71 -4.79 -47.73
CA ARG A 359 -4.81 -5.12 -46.62
C ARG A 359 -5.48 -4.74 -45.30
N THR A 360 -5.01 -5.35 -44.23
CA THR A 360 -5.51 -5.06 -42.88
C THR A 360 -4.41 -4.57 -41.97
N ARG A 361 -4.79 -3.82 -40.94
CA ARG A 361 -3.90 -3.41 -39.86
C ARG A 361 -4.54 -3.65 -38.51
N THR A 362 -3.78 -4.21 -37.58
CA THR A 362 -4.13 -4.28 -36.17
C THR A 362 -3.06 -3.54 -35.38
N ASP A 363 -3.50 -2.58 -34.59
CA ASP A 363 -2.61 -1.82 -33.70
C ASP A 363 -2.60 -2.45 -32.31
N SER A 364 -1.51 -2.29 -31.58
CA SER A 364 -1.36 -2.70 -30.20
C SER A 364 -0.76 -1.59 -29.33
N LYS A 365 -1.16 -1.58 -28.06
CA LYS A 365 -0.52 -0.77 -27.01
C LYS A 365 -0.19 -1.68 -25.84
N THR A 366 1.06 -1.63 -25.40
CA THR A 366 1.53 -2.36 -24.23
C THR A 366 1.91 -1.37 -23.15
N ALA A 367 1.13 -1.33 -22.07
CA ALA A 367 1.49 -0.60 -20.86
C ALA A 367 2.31 -1.53 -19.97
N THR A 368 3.43 -1.04 -19.46
CA THR A 368 4.24 -1.74 -18.45
C THR A 368 4.39 -0.83 -17.25
N LYS A 369 4.14 -1.37 -16.06
CA LYS A 369 4.36 -0.68 -14.79
C LYS A 369 5.22 -1.53 -13.87
N THR A 370 6.19 -0.88 -13.25
CA THR A 370 7.03 -1.47 -12.21
C THR A 370 6.70 -0.82 -10.88
N TRP A 371 6.50 -1.65 -9.86
CA TRP A 371 6.37 -1.26 -8.48
C TRP A 371 7.59 -1.77 -7.74
N ASP A 372 8.41 -0.87 -7.21
CA ASP A 372 9.69 -1.21 -6.59
C ASP A 372 9.71 -0.92 -5.09
N ALA A 373 9.81 -2.00 -4.31
CA ALA A 373 9.87 -2.00 -2.85
C ALA A 373 11.14 -1.34 -2.29
N SER A 374 12.16 -1.07 -3.11
CA SER A 374 13.41 -0.42 -2.66
C SER A 374 13.16 0.96 -2.01
N GLY A 375 12.09 1.66 -2.43
CA GLY A 375 11.62 2.90 -1.80
C GLY A 375 11.20 2.74 -0.33
N LEU A 376 10.99 1.51 0.14
CA LEU A 376 10.59 1.18 1.50
C LEU A 376 11.79 0.84 2.42
N SER A 377 13.02 0.97 1.94
CA SER A 377 14.23 0.62 2.69
C SER A 377 14.37 1.33 4.05
N ASN A 378 13.78 2.51 4.20
CA ASN A 378 13.77 3.28 5.45
C ASN A 378 12.44 3.18 6.23
N ALA A 379 11.51 2.33 5.80
CA ALA A 379 10.23 2.19 6.47
C ALA A 379 10.41 1.64 7.90
N GLY A 380 9.66 2.19 8.85
CA GLY A 380 9.41 1.52 10.12
C GLY A 380 8.43 0.39 9.89
N VAL A 381 8.65 -0.75 10.52
CA VAL A 381 7.81 -1.93 10.27
C VAL A 381 7.54 -2.64 11.58
N LEU A 382 6.26 -2.78 11.91
CA LEU A 382 5.78 -3.75 12.88
C LEU A 382 5.35 -5.01 12.12
N ARG A 383 6.03 -6.11 12.39
CA ARG A 383 5.75 -7.43 11.83
C ARG A 383 5.22 -8.34 12.92
N LEU A 384 4.09 -8.99 12.64
CA LEU A 384 3.49 -10.03 13.47
C LEU A 384 3.42 -11.32 12.64
N SER A 385 4.12 -12.38 13.05
CA SER A 385 4.17 -13.64 12.29
C SER A 385 3.83 -14.82 13.19
N THR A 386 3.15 -15.81 12.61
CA THR A 386 2.77 -17.05 13.30
C THR A 386 3.35 -18.29 12.62
N ARG A 387 3.97 -18.14 11.43
CA ARG A 387 4.54 -19.27 10.69
C ARG A 387 5.96 -19.59 11.13
N GLU A 388 6.08 -20.61 11.97
CA GLU A 388 7.38 -21.21 12.33
C GLU A 388 8.04 -21.88 11.10
N THR A 389 9.37 -21.91 11.05
CA THR A 389 10.11 -22.62 9.98
C THR A 389 10.29 -24.11 10.26
N SER A 390 9.96 -24.54 11.48
CA SER A 390 10.02 -25.92 11.94
C SER A 390 8.92 -26.16 12.96
N ASP A 391 8.28 -27.31 12.92
CA ASP A 391 7.21 -27.65 13.86
C ASP A 391 7.79 -27.81 15.27
N THR A 392 7.23 -27.04 16.21
CA THR A 392 7.48 -27.20 17.64
C THR A 392 6.27 -27.87 18.28
N GLY A 393 6.48 -28.61 19.37
CA GLY A 393 5.40 -29.34 20.04
C GLY A 393 4.21 -28.45 20.42
N ASN A 394 2.99 -29.00 20.36
CA ASN A 394 1.74 -28.25 20.50
C ASN A 394 1.58 -27.54 21.87
N LEU A 395 2.17 -28.09 22.92
CA LEU A 395 1.98 -27.64 24.31
C LEU A 395 3.27 -27.17 24.99
N ILE A 396 4.33 -26.88 24.22
CA ILE A 396 5.62 -26.42 24.76
C ILE A 396 5.81 -24.92 24.60
N THR A 397 6.47 -24.29 25.57
CA THR A 397 6.93 -22.90 25.47
C THR A 397 8.33 -22.76 26.06
N PRO A 398 9.25 -22.02 25.40
CA PRO A 398 10.56 -21.70 25.99
C PRO A 398 10.45 -21.01 27.36
N ALA A 399 9.36 -20.29 27.62
CA ALA A 399 9.13 -19.60 28.88
C ALA A 399 9.06 -20.56 30.10
N ILE A 400 8.46 -21.75 29.93
CA ILE A 400 8.28 -22.73 31.01
C ILE A 400 9.30 -23.86 30.90
N ASN A 401 9.49 -24.39 29.69
CA ASN A 401 10.26 -25.62 29.46
C ASN A 401 11.75 -25.36 29.21
N GLY A 402 12.15 -24.08 29.06
CA GLY A 402 13.45 -23.71 28.53
C GLY A 402 13.63 -24.06 27.05
N GLY A 403 14.82 -23.82 26.51
CA GLY A 403 15.17 -24.20 25.14
C GLY A 403 15.27 -23.04 24.16
N VAL A 404 15.43 -23.37 22.88
CA VAL A 404 15.66 -22.39 21.80
C VAL A 404 14.36 -21.66 21.45
N ALA A 405 14.41 -20.34 21.36
CA ALA A 405 13.29 -19.55 20.86
C ALA A 405 12.94 -19.92 19.40
N PRO A 406 11.65 -19.97 19.03
CA PRO A 406 11.21 -20.37 17.70
C PRO A 406 11.65 -19.39 16.61
N THR A 407 11.94 -19.92 15.43
CA THR A 407 12.27 -19.18 14.21
C THR A 407 11.09 -19.16 13.26
N PHE A 408 10.89 -18.03 12.57
CA PHE A 408 9.72 -17.78 11.72
C PHE A 408 10.14 -17.54 10.28
N ASP A 409 9.26 -17.88 9.33
CA ASP A 409 9.46 -17.63 7.91
C ASP A 409 9.76 -16.14 7.69
N ALA A 410 10.78 -15.80 6.91
CA ALA A 410 11.27 -14.41 6.81
C ALA A 410 10.31 -13.44 6.08
N ASN A 411 9.29 -13.96 5.37
CA ASN A 411 8.39 -13.18 4.51
C ASN A 411 6.91 -13.33 4.90
N GLU A 412 6.57 -14.20 5.84
CA GLU A 412 5.22 -14.39 6.35
C GLU A 412 4.88 -13.38 7.46
N GLY A 413 3.58 -13.14 7.64
CA GLY A 413 3.02 -12.39 8.75
C GLY A 413 2.21 -11.19 8.28
N VAL A 414 1.65 -10.46 9.23
CA VAL A 414 1.07 -9.13 8.98
C VAL A 414 2.16 -8.09 9.17
N TYR A 415 2.36 -7.25 8.16
CA TYR A 415 3.29 -6.14 8.18
C TYR A 415 2.49 -4.83 8.24
N LEU A 416 2.78 -4.02 9.24
CA LEU A 416 2.28 -2.66 9.36
C LEU A 416 3.49 -1.78 9.04
N TYR A 417 3.45 -1.13 7.87
CA TYR A 417 4.46 -0.16 7.46
C TYR A 417 4.17 1.19 8.13
N ASN A 418 5.21 1.84 8.66
CA ASN A 418 5.20 3.08 9.43
C ASN A 418 3.97 3.28 10.35
N PRO A 419 3.70 2.36 11.29
CA PRO A 419 2.67 2.59 12.29
C PRO A 419 3.08 3.74 13.21
N ASN A 420 2.16 4.68 13.42
CA ASN A 420 2.26 5.74 14.40
C ASN A 420 1.01 5.68 15.28
N ILE A 421 1.21 5.39 16.56
CA ILE A 421 0.13 5.19 17.53
C ILE A 421 0.32 6.22 18.64
N ASN A 422 -0.59 7.18 18.73
CA ASN A 422 -0.55 8.27 19.70
C ASN A 422 -1.83 8.20 20.53
N LEU A 423 -1.73 7.69 21.75
CA LEU A 423 -2.87 7.46 22.63
C LEU A 423 -2.86 8.48 23.77
N VAL A 424 -3.91 9.30 23.84
CA VAL A 424 -4.20 10.18 24.96
C VAL A 424 -5.10 9.43 25.93
N LEU A 425 -4.56 9.09 27.09
CA LEU A 425 -5.22 8.39 28.19
C LEU A 425 -5.61 9.40 29.28
N GLY A 426 -6.68 10.14 29.03
CA GLY A 426 -7.20 11.14 29.97
C GLY A 426 -6.32 12.37 30.15
N THR A 427 -6.77 13.27 31.02
CA THR A 427 -6.08 14.52 31.42
C THR A 427 -6.24 14.73 32.93
N LEU A 428 -5.64 15.78 33.49
CA LEU A 428 -5.78 16.11 34.92
C LEU A 428 -7.23 16.38 35.35
N TYR A 429 -8.07 16.83 34.43
CA TYR A 429 -9.50 17.13 34.63
C TYR A 429 -10.43 16.10 33.94
N GLN A 430 -9.85 15.04 33.36
CA GLN A 430 -10.54 13.84 32.87
C GLN A 430 -9.66 12.60 33.14
N PRO A 431 -9.42 12.26 34.41
CA PRO A 431 -8.47 11.21 34.78
C PRO A 431 -8.98 9.81 34.43
N LEU A 432 -8.04 8.89 34.17
CA LEU A 432 -8.24 7.45 34.36
C LEU A 432 -8.17 7.15 35.86
N VAL A 433 -9.25 6.63 36.44
CA VAL A 433 -9.37 6.29 37.86
C VAL A 433 -9.47 4.79 38.07
N LEU A 434 -8.93 4.33 39.20
CA LEU A 434 -9.04 2.95 39.66
C LEU A 434 -10.01 2.90 40.83
N GLY A 435 -11.06 2.09 40.73
CA GLY A 435 -12.09 1.98 41.76
C GLY A 435 -12.45 0.55 42.11
N SER A 436 -12.98 0.37 43.31
CA SER A 436 -13.57 -0.89 43.75
C SER A 436 -14.91 -0.63 44.42
N ASP A 437 -15.91 -1.44 44.12
CA ASP A 437 -17.18 -1.48 44.87
C ASP A 437 -17.14 -2.48 46.04
N GLY A 438 -15.95 -2.99 46.37
CA GLY A 438 -15.71 -4.02 47.37
C GLY A 438 -15.83 -5.46 46.83
N LYS A 439 -16.36 -5.63 45.61
CA LYS A 439 -16.47 -6.94 44.92
C LYS A 439 -15.83 -6.93 43.53
N ASN A 440 -15.91 -5.82 42.82
CA ASN A 440 -15.43 -5.65 41.47
C ASN A 440 -14.42 -4.51 41.43
N PHE A 441 -13.33 -4.75 40.72
CA PHE A 441 -12.40 -3.70 40.36
C PHE A 441 -12.88 -3.03 39.07
N SER A 442 -12.71 -1.71 38.99
CA SER A 442 -13.07 -0.90 37.83
C SER A 442 -11.92 0.01 37.43
N LEU A 443 -11.70 0.06 36.13
CA LEU A 443 -10.83 0.99 35.44
C LEU A 443 -11.72 1.93 34.65
N GLU A 444 -11.68 3.22 34.95
CA GLU A 444 -12.63 4.17 34.39
C GLU A 444 -11.97 5.47 33.94
N ILE A 445 -12.07 5.83 32.66
CA ILE A 445 -11.78 7.20 32.22
C ILE A 445 -13.00 8.04 32.61
N ALA A 446 -12.78 9.03 33.47
CA ALA A 446 -13.84 9.90 33.97
C ALA A 446 -14.61 10.51 32.80
N ARG A 447 -15.93 10.61 32.97
CA ARG A 447 -16.77 11.28 31.98
C ARG A 447 -16.43 12.77 31.91
N ILE A 448 -16.60 13.37 30.75
CA ILE A 448 -16.50 14.83 30.59
C ILE A 448 -17.69 15.49 31.29
N ALA A 449 -17.42 16.35 32.27
CA ALA A 449 -18.48 17.09 32.96
C ALA A 449 -19.13 18.12 32.02
N ASN A 450 -20.44 18.33 32.15
CA ASN A 450 -21.15 19.42 31.46
C ASN A 450 -20.86 20.78 32.11
N LYS A 451 -19.58 21.17 32.08
CA LYS A 451 -19.05 22.41 32.65
C LYS A 451 -18.14 23.07 31.61
N PRO A 452 -18.39 24.33 31.20
CA PRO A 452 -17.60 25.02 30.17
C PRO A 452 -16.10 25.00 30.41
N GLU A 453 -15.67 25.15 31.67
CA GLU A 453 -14.26 25.13 32.05
C GLU A 453 -13.55 23.81 31.77
N ILE A 454 -14.28 22.70 31.69
CA ILE A 454 -13.74 21.36 31.41
C ILE A 454 -13.90 21.06 29.92
N TYR A 455 -15.12 21.15 29.38
CA TYR A 455 -15.35 20.70 28.00
C TYR A 455 -14.63 21.58 26.98
N LYS A 456 -14.40 22.88 27.26
CA LYS A 456 -13.62 23.76 26.37
C LYS A 456 -12.13 23.41 26.38
N GLN A 457 -11.61 22.80 27.43
CA GLN A 457 -10.23 22.30 27.43
C GLN A 457 -10.10 21.04 26.56
N ILE A 458 -11.16 20.23 26.48
CA ILE A 458 -11.12 18.94 25.79
C ILE A 458 -11.48 19.05 24.32
N TYR A 459 -12.58 19.73 23.99
CA TYR A 459 -13.11 19.79 22.63
C TYR A 459 -12.38 20.83 21.77
N THR A 460 -12.43 20.59 20.47
CA THR A 460 -11.90 21.47 19.43
C THR A 460 -13.05 22.12 18.67
N ASP A 461 -13.00 23.43 18.47
CA ASP A 461 -13.87 24.09 17.50
C ASP A 461 -13.21 24.09 16.11
N TYR A 462 -13.65 23.17 15.26
CA TYR A 462 -13.12 23.02 13.90
C TYR A 462 -13.52 24.16 12.96
N SER A 463 -14.52 24.99 13.32
CA SER A 463 -14.85 26.20 12.54
C SER A 463 -13.82 27.32 12.77
N GLY A 464 -13.08 27.25 13.88
CA GLY A 464 -12.15 28.29 14.31
C GLY A 464 -12.81 29.57 14.84
N ALA A 465 -14.13 29.57 15.06
CA ALA A 465 -14.89 30.74 15.50
C ALA A 465 -14.71 31.03 17.00
N ASP A 466 -14.63 29.99 17.84
CA ASP A 466 -14.41 30.10 19.28
C ASP A 466 -13.04 29.53 19.68
N THR A 467 -12.08 30.45 19.85
CA THR A 467 -10.70 30.13 20.26
C THR A 467 -10.57 29.70 21.73
N SER A 468 -11.66 29.73 22.52
CA SER A 468 -11.65 29.22 23.89
C SER A 468 -11.64 27.70 23.96
N TYR A 469 -12.00 27.01 22.87
CA TYR A 469 -11.80 25.57 22.72
C TYR A 469 -10.32 25.26 22.49
N LYS A 470 -9.72 24.48 23.38
CA LYS A 470 -8.28 24.15 23.43
C LYS A 470 -7.98 22.70 23.06
N GLY A 471 -9.00 21.92 22.70
CA GLY A 471 -8.83 20.56 22.23
C GLY A 471 -7.89 20.49 21.03
N SER A 472 -7.12 19.42 20.97
CA SER A 472 -6.18 19.18 19.87
C SER A 472 -5.85 17.70 19.76
N THR A 473 -5.43 17.31 18.55
CA THR A 473 -5.02 15.94 18.26
C THR A 473 -3.53 15.73 18.57
N CYS A 474 -3.18 14.50 18.95
CA CYS A 474 -1.82 14.03 19.03
C CYS A 474 -1.50 13.10 17.86
N ASN A 475 -0.56 13.49 17.01
CA ASN A 475 -0.02 12.70 15.90
C ASN A 475 1.48 13.01 15.69
N VAL A 476 2.07 12.51 14.61
CA VAL A 476 3.50 12.70 14.30
C VAL A 476 3.88 14.12 13.90
N TYR A 477 2.93 14.95 13.47
CA TYR A 477 3.18 16.34 13.07
C TYR A 477 2.96 17.31 14.23
N GLN A 478 1.95 17.05 15.07
CA GLN A 478 1.60 17.87 16.22
C GLN A 478 1.07 17.03 17.38
N CYS A 479 1.40 17.41 18.61
CA CYS A 479 0.75 16.87 19.81
C CYS A 479 0.50 17.99 20.82
N GLY A 480 -0.64 18.66 20.69
CA GLY A 480 -0.96 19.81 21.54
C GLY A 480 -0.14 21.06 21.23
N SER A 481 0.14 21.85 22.26
CA SER A 481 0.86 23.12 22.19
C SER A 481 2.38 22.92 22.12
N GLN A 482 3.04 23.60 21.19
CA GLN A 482 4.50 23.55 21.06
C GLN A 482 5.21 23.97 22.35
N LEU A 483 6.30 23.26 22.68
CA LEU A 483 7.20 23.58 23.78
C LEU A 483 8.54 24.07 23.21
N THR A 484 9.21 24.98 23.93
CA THR A 484 10.56 25.45 23.58
C THR A 484 11.49 25.19 24.75
N LEU A 485 12.56 24.43 24.50
CA LEU A 485 13.57 24.07 25.51
C LEU A 485 14.96 24.19 24.87
N GLY A 486 15.87 24.91 25.53
CA GLY A 486 17.24 25.13 25.01
C GLY A 486 17.30 25.75 23.61
N GLY A 487 16.32 26.60 23.23
CA GLY A 487 16.25 27.22 21.90
C GLY A 487 15.72 26.33 20.78
N LYS A 488 15.28 25.11 21.08
CA LYS A 488 14.68 24.17 20.12
C LYS A 488 13.19 23.98 20.40
N ASN A 489 12.43 23.69 19.34
CA ASN A 489 10.99 23.45 19.42
C ASN A 489 10.67 21.95 19.47
N TYR A 490 9.69 21.62 20.30
CA TYR A 490 9.22 20.27 20.54
C TYR A 490 7.71 20.23 20.48
N GLN A 491 7.16 19.05 20.14
CA GLN A 491 5.74 18.81 20.31
C GLN A 491 5.40 18.77 21.80
N GLY A 492 4.20 19.25 22.12
CA GLY A 492 3.67 19.17 23.48
C GLY A 492 3.13 17.80 23.85
N TYR A 493 2.36 17.81 24.93
CA TYR A 493 1.75 16.63 25.55
C TYR A 493 0.36 16.92 26.14
N ASN A 494 -0.21 18.09 25.85
CA ASN A 494 -1.53 18.54 26.33
C ASN A 494 -2.64 18.31 25.27
N ALA A 495 -2.38 17.45 24.28
CA ALA A 495 -3.41 17.00 23.36
C ALA A 495 -4.50 16.21 24.10
N THR A 496 -5.70 16.24 23.54
CA THR A 496 -6.91 15.63 24.13
C THR A 496 -7.48 14.51 23.26
N HIS A 497 -7.06 14.44 21.99
CA HIS A 497 -7.50 13.42 21.04
C HIS A 497 -6.32 12.58 20.58
N SER A 498 -6.56 11.28 20.46
CA SER A 498 -5.61 10.27 20.00
C SER A 498 -5.62 10.16 18.47
N SER A 499 -4.57 9.57 17.91
CA SER A 499 -4.53 9.18 16.51
C SER A 499 -3.75 7.88 16.28
N ILE A 500 -4.09 7.20 15.21
CA ILE A 500 -3.38 6.04 14.68
C ILE A 500 -3.24 6.23 13.18
N SER A 501 -2.03 6.17 12.65
CA SER A 501 -1.78 6.10 11.21
C SER A 501 -0.92 4.90 10.89
N ILE A 502 -1.24 4.20 9.82
CA ILE A 502 -0.46 3.08 9.30
C ILE A 502 -0.20 3.35 7.82
N GLY A 503 1.06 3.26 7.44
CA GLY A 503 1.49 3.38 6.06
C GLY A 503 1.84 4.79 5.67
N THR A 504 1.66 5.07 4.39
CA THR A 504 1.85 6.38 3.77
C THR A 504 0.76 7.35 4.23
N ALA A 505 1.06 8.13 5.27
CA ALA A 505 0.14 9.09 5.86
C ALA A 505 0.76 10.48 5.90
N TYR A 506 -0.05 11.49 5.62
CA TYR A 506 0.40 12.88 5.56
C TYR A 506 -0.61 13.82 6.22
N SER A 507 -0.18 15.06 6.42
CA SER A 507 -1.03 16.15 6.88
C SER A 507 -0.78 17.38 6.02
N GLU A 508 -1.85 17.99 5.52
CA GLU A 508 -1.79 19.20 4.69
C GLU A 508 -1.79 20.48 5.55
N ASP A 509 -2.24 20.36 6.81
CA ASP A 509 -2.51 21.48 7.71
C ASP A 509 -1.59 21.51 8.94
N GLY A 510 -0.46 20.79 8.87
CA GLY A 510 0.57 20.78 9.91
C GLY A 510 0.23 19.92 11.14
N GLY A 511 -0.71 18.99 11.01
CA GLY A 511 -1.06 18.02 12.05
C GLY A 511 -2.45 18.21 12.66
N LYS A 512 -3.30 19.07 12.10
CA LYS A 512 -4.70 19.18 12.58
C LYS A 512 -5.57 18.06 12.02
N THR A 513 -5.27 17.61 10.80
CA THR A 513 -5.87 16.44 10.16
C THR A 513 -4.82 15.53 9.54
N LEU A 514 -5.02 14.22 9.69
CA LEU A 514 -4.26 13.18 9.01
C LEU A 514 -5.04 12.62 7.82
N ARG A 515 -4.32 12.32 6.73
CA ARG A 515 -4.84 11.68 5.53
C ARG A 515 -4.01 10.45 5.17
N ALA A 516 -4.68 9.39 4.75
CA ALA A 516 -4.05 8.22 4.12
C ALA A 516 -3.86 8.49 2.63
N SER A 517 -2.67 8.19 2.10
CA SER A 517 -2.37 8.34 0.66
C SER A 517 -3.08 7.28 -0.18
N THR A 518 -3.62 7.69 -1.32
CA THR A 518 -4.21 6.81 -2.34
C THR A 518 -3.32 6.61 -3.57
N ASP A 519 -2.12 7.19 -3.56
CA ASP A 519 -1.15 7.06 -4.64
C ASP A 519 -0.79 5.60 -4.93
N GLU A 520 -0.44 5.28 -6.18
CA GLU A 520 -0.11 3.90 -6.61
C GLU A 520 1.08 3.29 -5.85
N GLY A 521 2.02 4.13 -5.40
CA GLY A 521 3.16 3.72 -4.57
C GLY A 521 2.86 3.63 -3.07
N ALA A 522 1.66 4.02 -2.61
CA ALA A 522 1.33 4.02 -1.19
C ALA A 522 1.34 2.61 -0.59
N VAL A 523 1.79 2.50 0.65
CA VAL A 523 1.87 1.24 1.41
C VAL A 523 1.19 1.40 2.76
N GLY A 524 0.78 0.30 3.39
CA GLY A 524 0.30 0.36 4.78
C GLY A 524 0.24 -0.98 5.46
N ILE A 525 -0.90 -1.65 5.42
CA ILE A 525 -1.04 -3.00 5.98
C ILE A 525 -0.79 -4.00 4.85
N SER A 526 0.06 -5.01 5.07
CA SER A 526 0.22 -6.11 4.11
C SER A 526 0.21 -7.48 4.75
N PHE A 527 -0.31 -8.46 4.01
CA PHE A 527 -0.22 -9.88 4.37
C PHE A 527 0.98 -10.50 3.64
N GLY A 528 2.06 -10.70 4.38
CA GLY A 528 3.38 -11.02 3.85
C GLY A 528 4.15 -9.77 3.42
N LYS A 529 5.47 -9.93 3.30
CA LYS A 529 6.38 -8.86 2.91
C LYS A 529 6.08 -8.35 1.50
N LEU A 530 6.09 -7.04 1.31
CA LEU A 530 5.96 -6.42 -0.02
C LEU A 530 7.26 -6.60 -0.81
N ASN A 531 7.14 -7.04 -2.07
CA ASN A 531 8.25 -7.28 -2.97
C ASN A 531 8.08 -6.47 -4.27
N SER A 532 9.19 -6.12 -4.91
CA SER A 532 9.17 -5.46 -6.20
C SER A 532 8.58 -6.37 -7.28
N GLY A 533 7.85 -5.78 -8.23
CA GLY A 533 7.18 -6.50 -9.31
C GLY A 533 7.00 -5.63 -10.55
N THR A 534 6.86 -6.28 -11.70
CA THR A 534 6.54 -5.61 -12.96
C THR A 534 5.36 -6.33 -13.60
N ILE A 535 4.39 -5.55 -14.06
CA ILE A 535 3.24 -6.04 -14.79
C ILE A 535 3.17 -5.36 -16.16
N SER A 536 2.75 -6.12 -17.16
CA SER A 536 2.53 -5.61 -18.51
C SER A 536 1.20 -6.11 -19.03
N GLN A 537 0.46 -5.25 -19.71
CA GLN A 537 -0.78 -5.63 -20.39
C GLN A 537 -0.77 -5.04 -21.79
N THR A 538 -1.20 -5.84 -22.76
CA THR A 538 -1.36 -5.42 -24.15
C THR A 538 -2.83 -5.40 -24.53
N THR A 539 -3.25 -4.32 -25.16
CA THR A 539 -4.56 -4.18 -25.81
C THR A 539 -4.37 -4.06 -27.32
N TYR A 540 -5.43 -4.37 -28.06
CA TYR A 540 -5.44 -4.34 -29.50
C TYR A 540 -6.58 -3.44 -30.01
N SER A 541 -6.36 -2.80 -31.16
CA SER A 541 -7.44 -2.15 -31.89
C SER A 541 -8.34 -3.21 -32.54
N ASN A 542 -9.54 -2.80 -32.96
CA ASN A 542 -10.25 -3.54 -33.98
C ASN A 542 -9.41 -3.60 -35.27
N GLN A 543 -9.56 -4.66 -36.05
CA GLN A 543 -8.89 -4.79 -37.34
C GLN A 543 -9.43 -3.73 -38.31
N MET A 544 -8.53 -2.92 -38.84
CA MET A 544 -8.85 -1.94 -39.88
C MET A 544 -8.56 -2.55 -41.25
N THR A 545 -9.31 -2.14 -42.26
CA THR A 545 -9.13 -2.60 -43.65
C THR A 545 -8.96 -1.41 -44.58
N GLU A 546 -7.98 -1.49 -45.47
CA GLU A 546 -7.76 -0.53 -46.54
C GLU A 546 -7.90 -1.26 -47.88
N VAL A 547 -8.55 -0.62 -48.85
CA VAL A 547 -8.84 -1.18 -50.16
C VAL A 547 -8.27 -0.25 -51.22
N HIS A 548 -7.57 -0.84 -52.20
CA HIS A 548 -7.18 -0.15 -53.42
C HIS A 548 -7.62 -0.94 -54.65
N TYR A 549 -7.84 -0.23 -55.74
CA TYR A 549 -8.35 -0.83 -56.97
C TYR A 549 -7.72 -0.24 -58.22
N LYS A 550 -7.66 -1.02 -59.29
CA LYS A 550 -7.43 -0.53 -60.65
C LYS A 550 -8.75 -0.48 -61.39
N GLN A 551 -8.87 0.45 -62.34
CA GLN A 551 -10.10 0.69 -63.07
C GLN A 551 -9.87 0.75 -64.58
N ARG A 552 -10.82 0.19 -65.33
CA ARG A 552 -10.93 0.33 -66.79
C ARG A 552 -12.35 0.71 -67.22
N GLY A 553 -12.44 1.40 -68.34
CA GLY A 553 -13.68 1.91 -68.95
C GLY A 553 -13.79 1.47 -70.40
N VAL A 554 -15.02 1.44 -70.93
CA VAL A 554 -15.23 1.06 -72.34
C VAL A 554 -15.09 2.29 -73.21
N ASN A 555 -14.00 2.35 -73.96
CA ASN A 555 -13.84 3.32 -75.03
C ASN A 555 -14.66 2.84 -76.24
N THR A 556 -15.64 3.64 -76.65
CA THR A 556 -16.48 3.36 -77.82
C THR A 556 -16.12 4.32 -78.93
N GLN A 557 -15.67 3.78 -80.06
CA GLN A 557 -15.42 4.55 -81.26
C GLN A 557 -16.40 4.13 -82.34
N THR A 558 -16.92 5.11 -83.08
CA THR A 558 -17.87 4.90 -84.16
C THR A 558 -17.30 5.35 -85.50
N TRP A 559 -17.80 4.72 -86.56
CA TRP A 559 -17.58 5.09 -87.96
C TRP A 559 -18.84 4.78 -88.76
N VAL A 560 -18.94 5.30 -89.99
CA VAL A 560 -19.99 4.89 -90.91
C VAL A 560 -19.61 3.55 -91.52
N GLN A 561 -20.31 2.49 -91.14
CA GLN A 561 -19.98 1.12 -91.51
C GLN A 561 -20.45 0.78 -92.92
N SER A 562 -21.67 1.15 -93.27
CA SER A 562 -22.20 0.88 -94.61
C SER A 562 -23.09 1.99 -95.10
N TYR A 563 -23.07 2.19 -96.41
CA TYR A 563 -24.06 2.96 -97.15
C TYR A 563 -24.81 2.02 -98.08
N SER A 564 -26.13 2.17 -98.16
CA SER A 564 -26.95 1.51 -99.18
C SER A 564 -27.62 2.58 -100.05
N CYS A 565 -27.27 2.61 -101.33
CA CYS A 565 -27.88 3.51 -102.29
C CYS A 565 -28.65 2.71 -103.35
N THR A 566 -29.93 3.04 -103.53
CA THR A 566 -30.67 2.69 -104.76
C THR A 566 -30.46 3.78 -105.81
N LEU A 567 -30.90 3.56 -107.05
CA LEU A 567 -30.59 4.39 -108.22
C LEU A 567 -30.80 5.91 -108.02
N PHE A 568 -31.63 6.35 -107.07
CA PHE A 568 -31.87 7.79 -106.77
C PHE A 568 -32.06 8.15 -105.28
N ILE A 569 -31.89 7.21 -104.34
CA ILE A 569 -32.03 7.47 -102.90
C ILE A 569 -30.93 6.72 -102.14
N CYS A 570 -30.06 7.46 -101.45
CA CYS A 570 -29.11 6.90 -100.48
C CYS A 570 -29.76 6.86 -99.09
N GLY A 571 -29.83 5.67 -98.50
CA GLY A 571 -30.32 5.48 -97.14
C GLY A 571 -29.30 5.90 -96.09
N ALA A 572 -29.80 6.15 -94.88
CA ALA A 572 -28.97 6.46 -93.71
C ALA A 572 -27.92 5.37 -93.48
N GLY A 573 -26.65 5.76 -93.36
CA GLY A 573 -25.55 4.82 -93.15
C GLY A 573 -25.69 4.09 -91.82
N THR A 574 -25.32 2.80 -91.79
CA THR A 574 -25.29 2.05 -90.52
C THR A 574 -24.05 2.42 -89.73
N THR A 575 -24.19 2.59 -88.41
CA THR A 575 -23.06 2.91 -87.53
C THR A 575 -22.25 1.66 -87.19
N GLY A 576 -20.94 1.70 -87.40
CA GLY A 576 -19.97 0.72 -86.93
C GLY A 576 -19.52 1.04 -85.52
N TYR A 577 -19.22 0.01 -84.72
CA TYR A 577 -18.80 0.16 -83.33
C TYR A 577 -17.49 -0.60 -83.06
N LEU A 578 -16.53 0.09 -82.45
CA LEU A 578 -15.31 -0.48 -81.88
C LEU A 578 -15.36 -0.29 -80.37
N TYR A 579 -15.41 -1.40 -79.64
CA TYR A 579 -15.36 -1.42 -78.19
C TYR A 579 -13.99 -1.89 -77.72
N GLN A 580 -13.29 -1.08 -76.93
CA GLN A 580 -12.00 -1.47 -76.35
C GLN A 580 -11.86 -0.91 -74.93
N TRP A 581 -11.04 -1.55 -74.12
CA TRP A 581 -10.76 -1.06 -72.77
C TRP A 581 -9.78 0.12 -72.83
N GLU A 582 -10.14 1.20 -72.15
CA GLU A 582 -9.24 2.25 -71.71
C GLU A 582 -8.98 2.07 -70.20
N TYR A 583 -7.73 2.21 -69.78
CA TYR A 583 -7.29 1.98 -68.41
C TYR A 583 -6.94 3.30 -67.73
N ASN A 584 -7.41 3.49 -66.51
CA ASN A 584 -7.10 4.68 -65.73
C ASN A 584 -5.63 4.65 -65.31
N ASN A 585 -4.80 5.44 -66.00
CA ASN A 585 -3.38 5.59 -65.75
C ASN A 585 -3.06 6.84 -64.89
N GLY A 586 -4.07 7.45 -64.27
CA GLY A 586 -3.92 8.70 -63.51
C GLY A 586 -3.90 9.96 -64.38
N SER A 587 -4.25 9.87 -65.66
CA SER A 587 -4.34 11.02 -66.58
C SER A 587 -5.56 10.91 -67.49
N THR A 588 -5.99 12.03 -68.08
CA THR A 588 -7.06 12.08 -69.09
C THR A 588 -6.48 12.56 -70.43
N PRO A 589 -6.73 11.85 -71.56
CA PRO A 589 -7.55 10.64 -71.69
C PRO A 589 -6.90 9.39 -71.08
N TRP A 590 -7.72 8.40 -70.71
CA TRP A 590 -7.26 7.09 -70.22
C TRP A 590 -6.48 6.34 -71.31
N ALA A 591 -5.60 5.44 -70.91
CA ALA A 591 -4.68 4.77 -71.84
C ALA A 591 -5.32 3.51 -72.45
N ILE A 592 -5.26 3.36 -73.77
CA ILE A 592 -5.67 2.15 -74.48
C ILE A 592 -4.43 1.31 -74.76
N LEU A 593 -4.35 0.14 -74.13
CA LEU A 593 -3.27 -0.83 -74.37
C LEU A 593 -3.52 -1.58 -75.69
N ALA A 594 -2.48 -1.71 -76.53
CA ALA A 594 -2.54 -2.43 -77.81
C ALA A 594 -3.81 -2.09 -78.62
N PRO A 595 -4.01 -0.81 -78.98
CA PRO A 595 -5.25 -0.30 -79.55
C PRO A 595 -5.56 -1.01 -80.86
N THR A 596 -6.81 -1.46 -81.01
CA THR A 596 -7.31 -1.91 -82.31
C THR A 596 -7.56 -0.67 -83.15
N THR A 597 -7.07 -0.64 -84.39
CA THR A 597 -7.25 0.50 -85.30
C THR A 597 -8.71 0.60 -85.75
N LYS A 598 -9.31 1.78 -85.59
CA LYS A 598 -10.65 2.07 -86.09
C LYS A 598 -10.64 2.08 -87.63
N PRO A 599 -11.61 1.43 -88.30
CA PRO A 599 -11.80 1.59 -89.75
C PRO A 599 -12.09 3.05 -90.14
N ALA A 600 -11.74 3.42 -91.36
CA ALA A 600 -12.20 4.68 -91.97
C ALA A 600 -13.70 4.60 -92.29
N ASP A 601 -14.38 5.73 -92.46
CA ASP A 601 -15.78 5.75 -92.87
C ASP A 601 -15.95 5.11 -94.27
N ALA A 602 -17.02 4.33 -94.45
CA ALA A 602 -17.41 3.84 -95.76
C ALA A 602 -17.77 5.03 -96.66
N THR A 603 -17.31 5.01 -97.91
CA THR A 603 -17.56 6.09 -98.88
C THR A 603 -18.48 5.60 -99.99
N CYS A 604 -19.41 6.44 -100.43
CA CYS A 604 -20.30 6.19 -101.57
C CYS A 604 -20.34 7.43 -102.47
N SER A 605 -20.40 7.20 -103.78
CA SER A 605 -20.54 8.26 -104.80
C SER A 605 -21.98 8.26 -105.35
N PRO A 606 -22.64 9.41 -105.48
CA PRO A 606 -24.05 9.50 -105.90
C PRO A 606 -24.30 9.12 -107.37
N THR A 607 -23.26 8.89 -108.18
CA THR A 607 -23.38 8.75 -109.65
C THR A 607 -23.72 7.33 -110.12
N ILE A 608 -23.51 6.30 -109.29
CA ILE A 608 -23.77 4.90 -109.63
C ILE A 608 -24.21 4.22 -108.32
N GLY A 609 -25.42 3.66 -108.26
CA GLY A 609 -25.95 3.02 -107.04
C GLY A 609 -24.90 2.12 -106.38
N CYS A 610 -24.38 2.53 -105.23
CA CYS A 610 -23.24 1.90 -104.57
C CYS A 610 -23.67 1.37 -103.19
N SER A 611 -23.22 0.16 -102.90
CA SER A 611 -23.24 -0.44 -101.56
C SER A 611 -21.80 -0.69 -101.16
N SER A 612 -21.29 0.02 -100.15
CA SER A 612 -19.93 -0.14 -99.64
C SER A 612 -19.95 -0.44 -98.14
N THR A 613 -19.08 -1.35 -97.70
CA THR A 613 -18.92 -1.73 -96.29
C THR A 613 -17.48 -1.51 -95.85
N SER A 614 -17.26 -0.74 -94.78
CA SER A 614 -15.95 -0.51 -94.17
C SER A 614 -15.83 -1.25 -92.84
N GLY A 615 -14.86 -2.17 -92.76
CA GLY A 615 -14.63 -3.00 -91.58
C GLY A 615 -15.77 -3.96 -91.26
N THR A 616 -15.61 -4.72 -90.18
CA THR A 616 -16.67 -5.54 -89.59
C THR A 616 -17.30 -4.78 -88.42
N THR A 617 -18.56 -5.07 -88.05
CA THR A 617 -19.17 -4.51 -86.84
C THR A 617 -19.90 -5.61 -86.06
N PRO A 618 -19.84 -5.63 -84.72
CA PRO A 618 -18.94 -4.84 -83.87
C PRO A 618 -17.48 -5.34 -83.94
N MET A 619 -16.52 -4.44 -83.80
CA MET A 619 -15.11 -4.75 -83.55
C MET A 619 -14.80 -4.63 -82.06
N TYR A 620 -13.82 -5.40 -81.59
CA TYR A 620 -13.40 -5.38 -80.19
C TYR A 620 -11.88 -5.23 -80.05
N GLY A 621 -11.46 -4.72 -78.90
CA GLY A 621 -10.04 -4.66 -78.49
C GLY A 621 -9.38 -6.04 -78.54
N SER A 622 -8.09 -6.07 -78.89
CA SER A 622 -7.27 -7.28 -78.92
C SER A 622 -7.22 -8.01 -77.56
N ILE A 623 -6.79 -9.28 -77.52
CA ILE A 623 -6.57 -9.97 -76.24
C ILE A 623 -5.58 -9.19 -75.37
N ALA A 624 -4.52 -8.64 -75.98
CA ALA A 624 -3.54 -7.81 -75.29
C ALA A 624 -4.18 -6.56 -74.63
N ASN A 625 -5.21 -5.96 -75.24
CA ASN A 625 -5.98 -4.86 -74.64
C ASN A 625 -6.75 -5.27 -73.36
N ARG A 626 -7.05 -6.56 -73.16
CA ARG A 626 -7.94 -7.03 -72.07
C ARG A 626 -7.22 -7.54 -70.83
N VAL A 627 -5.89 -7.67 -70.87
CA VAL A 627 -5.08 -8.28 -69.80
C VAL A 627 -4.70 -7.23 -68.75
N TRP A 628 -5.20 -7.40 -67.52
CA TRP A 628 -4.88 -6.53 -66.38
C TRP A 628 -3.38 -6.47 -66.05
N ALA A 629 -2.66 -7.59 -66.15
CA ALA A 629 -1.24 -7.69 -65.82
C ALA A 629 -0.35 -6.78 -66.68
N ASN A 630 -0.75 -6.51 -67.92
CA ASN A 630 0.00 -5.68 -68.86
C ASN A 630 -0.56 -4.25 -68.95
N SER A 631 -1.63 -3.95 -68.22
CA SER A 631 -2.29 -2.65 -68.26
C SER A 631 -1.45 -1.55 -67.60
N SER A 632 -1.60 -0.32 -68.10
CA SER A 632 -1.04 0.89 -67.48
C SER A 632 -1.89 1.41 -66.32
N ALA A 633 -2.85 0.63 -65.82
CA ALA A 633 -3.73 1.06 -64.75
C ALA A 633 -2.96 1.21 -63.42
N VAL A 634 -3.12 2.38 -62.81
CA VAL A 634 -2.56 2.70 -61.49
C VAL A 634 -3.50 2.24 -60.39
N TRP A 635 -2.95 1.99 -59.20
CA TRP A 635 -3.76 1.72 -58.01
C TRP A 635 -4.40 3.02 -57.51
N LEU A 636 -5.72 2.97 -57.32
CA LEU A 636 -6.56 4.06 -56.86
C LEU A 636 -7.06 3.74 -55.46
N THR A 637 -7.09 4.76 -54.61
CA THR A 637 -7.56 4.66 -53.22
C THR A 637 -8.78 5.54 -52.93
N ALA A 638 -9.21 6.36 -53.90
CA ALA A 638 -10.37 7.25 -53.75
C ALA A 638 -11.67 6.46 -53.56
N ALA A 639 -12.69 7.09 -52.95
CA ALA A 639 -13.99 6.44 -52.74
C ALA A 639 -14.67 6.10 -54.07
N ASN A 640 -15.14 4.86 -54.21
CA ASN A 640 -15.84 4.34 -55.39
C ASN A 640 -16.98 3.39 -54.99
N ASN A 641 -18.21 3.83 -55.24
CA ASN A 641 -19.42 3.08 -54.88
C ASN A 641 -19.59 1.78 -55.67
N GLU A 642 -19.14 1.70 -56.93
CA GLU A 642 -19.23 0.46 -57.72
C GLU A 642 -18.30 -0.62 -57.17
N VAL A 643 -17.08 -0.24 -56.77
CA VAL A 643 -16.14 -1.15 -56.11
C VAL A 643 -16.69 -1.59 -54.76
N ASN A 644 -17.22 -0.66 -53.95
CA ASN A 644 -17.80 -0.98 -52.64
C ASN A 644 -18.97 -1.96 -52.75
N ASN A 645 -19.85 -1.77 -53.75
CA ASN A 645 -20.96 -2.68 -54.02
C ASN A 645 -20.48 -4.06 -54.50
N LEU A 646 -19.40 -4.11 -55.29
CA LEU A 646 -18.81 -5.37 -55.78
C LEU A 646 -18.18 -6.19 -54.65
N ILE A 647 -17.38 -5.55 -53.79
CA ILE A 647 -16.63 -6.26 -52.73
C ILE A 647 -17.47 -6.55 -51.49
N GLY A 648 -18.54 -5.77 -51.27
CA GLY A 648 -19.39 -5.86 -50.09
C GLY A 648 -18.70 -5.33 -48.81
N ALA A 649 -19.50 -4.97 -47.82
CA ALA A 649 -19.03 -4.31 -46.59
C ALA A 649 -17.98 -5.13 -45.81
N ASN A 650 -18.02 -6.46 -45.90
CA ASN A 650 -17.08 -7.36 -45.20
C ASN A 650 -15.64 -7.27 -45.72
N ASN A 651 -15.41 -6.68 -46.89
CA ASN A 651 -14.07 -6.52 -47.49
C ASN A 651 -13.49 -5.11 -47.31
N GLY A 652 -14.17 -4.24 -46.56
CA GLY A 652 -13.78 -2.84 -46.36
C GLY A 652 -14.44 -1.91 -47.37
N MET A 653 -13.96 -0.67 -47.40
CA MET A 653 -14.47 0.39 -48.26
C MET A 653 -13.31 1.10 -48.95
N THR A 654 -13.50 1.50 -50.20
CA THR A 654 -12.58 2.42 -50.89
C THR A 654 -12.69 3.83 -50.31
N GLY A 655 -11.63 4.62 -50.37
CA GLY A 655 -11.59 5.96 -49.76
C GLY A 655 -11.20 5.98 -48.28
N THR A 656 -11.04 4.82 -47.63
CA THR A 656 -10.57 4.72 -46.24
C THR A 656 -9.11 4.28 -46.21
N THR A 657 -8.24 5.10 -45.60
CA THR A 657 -6.84 4.76 -45.35
C THR A 657 -6.61 4.50 -43.87
N PHE A 658 -5.53 3.81 -43.52
CA PHE A 658 -5.22 3.62 -42.11
C PHE A 658 -4.89 4.97 -41.42
N PRO A 659 -5.44 5.22 -40.21
CA PRO A 659 -5.07 6.41 -39.43
C PRO A 659 -3.57 6.46 -39.15
N THR A 660 -3.01 7.67 -39.07
CA THR A 660 -1.59 7.86 -38.73
C THR A 660 -1.27 7.49 -37.28
N LEU A 661 -2.22 7.72 -36.37
CA LEU A 661 -2.10 7.38 -34.96
C LEU A 661 -2.53 5.93 -34.69
N ASN A 662 -1.93 5.32 -33.66
CA ASN A 662 -2.28 4.01 -33.16
C ASN A 662 -3.71 4.00 -32.58
N GLN A 663 -4.54 3.07 -33.05
CA GLN A 663 -5.96 2.99 -32.69
C GLN A 663 -6.26 2.03 -31.52
N ALA A 664 -5.25 1.39 -30.92
CA ALA A 664 -5.48 0.55 -29.74
C ALA A 664 -5.83 1.42 -28.53
N PRO A 665 -6.75 0.97 -27.66
CA PRO A 665 -7.05 1.65 -26.40
C PRO A 665 -5.85 1.54 -25.46
N THR A 666 -5.56 2.54 -24.64
CA THR A 666 -4.46 2.44 -23.65
C THR A 666 -4.85 1.44 -22.54
N PRO A 667 -4.04 0.39 -22.26
CA PRO A 667 -4.32 -0.53 -21.16
C PRO A 667 -4.32 0.19 -19.80
N VAL A 668 -5.25 -0.19 -18.92
CA VAL A 668 -5.29 0.30 -17.53
C VAL A 668 -4.76 -0.81 -16.63
N ILE A 669 -3.59 -0.56 -16.02
CA ILE A 669 -2.93 -1.51 -15.12
C ILE A 669 -2.60 -0.86 -13.77
N ASN A 670 -2.72 -1.64 -12.70
CA ASN A 670 -2.34 -1.28 -11.34
C ASN A 670 -1.19 -2.19 -10.89
N SER A 671 -0.01 -1.63 -10.67
CA SER A 671 1.17 -2.41 -10.28
C SER A 671 1.30 -2.64 -8.78
N SER A 672 0.42 -2.06 -7.95
CA SER A 672 0.43 -2.28 -6.51
C SER A 672 0.25 -3.77 -6.19
N PRO A 673 1.10 -4.37 -5.34
CA PRO A 673 0.99 -5.77 -4.96
C PRO A 673 -0.39 -6.11 -4.36
N ILE A 674 -0.96 -7.25 -4.74
CA ILE A 674 -2.26 -7.73 -4.21
C ILE A 674 -2.25 -7.84 -2.68
N ASN A 675 -1.10 -8.13 -2.09
CA ASN A 675 -0.99 -8.26 -0.64
C ASN A 675 -0.83 -6.93 0.11
N ASN A 676 -0.79 -5.79 -0.59
CA ASN A 676 -0.84 -4.45 0.00
C ASN A 676 -2.30 -3.99 0.16
N MET A 677 -2.78 -3.89 1.40
CA MET A 677 -4.14 -3.46 1.72
C MET A 677 -4.30 -1.94 1.78
N GLY A 678 -3.21 -1.20 1.56
CA GLY A 678 -3.19 0.26 1.56
C GLY A 678 -2.96 0.88 2.94
N SER A 679 -2.89 2.21 2.95
CA SER A 679 -2.67 3.03 4.14
C SER A 679 -3.98 3.29 4.91
N ALA A 680 -3.88 3.51 6.22
CA ALA A 680 -5.03 3.76 7.09
C ALA A 680 -4.74 4.88 8.09
N VAL A 681 -5.77 5.66 8.41
CA VAL A 681 -5.72 6.71 9.42
C VAL A 681 -6.98 6.66 10.27
N ILE A 682 -6.81 6.74 11.58
CA ILE A 682 -7.84 7.03 12.57
C ILE A 682 -7.37 8.29 13.29
N ASP A 683 -8.08 9.39 13.12
CA ASP A 683 -7.66 10.69 13.63
C ASP A 683 -8.74 11.31 14.52
N GLY A 684 -8.33 12.05 15.54
CA GLY A 684 -9.26 12.72 16.45
C GLY A 684 -10.05 11.78 17.37
N VAL A 685 -9.47 10.65 17.80
CA VAL A 685 -10.16 9.72 18.72
C VAL A 685 -10.21 10.29 20.13
N LEU A 686 -11.40 10.62 20.62
CA LEU A 686 -11.65 11.04 21.99
C LEU A 686 -12.40 9.97 22.77
N ILE A 687 -11.90 9.65 23.97
CA ILE A 687 -12.65 8.82 24.92
C ILE A 687 -13.47 9.75 25.80
N GLN A 688 -14.76 9.90 25.51
CA GLN A 688 -15.65 10.74 26.32
C GLN A 688 -15.90 10.12 27.71
N HIS A 689 -16.07 8.80 27.76
CA HIS A 689 -16.22 8.00 28.97
C HIS A 689 -15.93 6.54 28.61
N LEU A 690 -15.16 5.85 29.44
CA LEU A 690 -14.92 4.41 29.30
C LEU A 690 -14.86 3.81 30.69
N LYS A 691 -15.67 2.79 30.95
CA LYS A 691 -15.61 2.02 32.20
C LYS A 691 -15.47 0.55 31.88
N LEU A 692 -14.35 -0.03 32.30
CA LEU A 692 -14.13 -1.47 32.35
C LEU A 692 -14.30 -1.90 33.79
N THR A 693 -15.07 -2.95 34.05
CA THR A 693 -15.33 -3.45 35.39
C THR A 693 -15.28 -4.97 35.38
N THR A 694 -14.58 -5.55 36.33
CA THR A 694 -14.61 -7.01 36.52
C THR A 694 -16.01 -7.42 36.94
N LYS A 695 -16.46 -8.62 36.58
CA LYS A 695 -17.67 -9.20 37.14
C LYS A 695 -17.28 -10.46 37.89
N GLY A 696 -17.36 -10.42 39.22
CA GLY A 696 -17.25 -11.60 40.09
C GLY A 696 -15.84 -11.99 40.50
N LEU A 697 -15.17 -11.14 41.29
CA LEU A 697 -14.17 -11.65 42.24
C LEU A 697 -14.86 -12.25 43.47
#